data_AF-A0A7G9ZAC4-F1
#
_entry.id   AF-A0A7G9ZAC4-F1
#
_cell.length_a   1.000
_cell.length_b   1.000
_cell.length_c   1.000
_cell.angle_alpha   90.00
_cell.angle_beta   90.00
_cell.angle_gamma   90.00
#
_symmetry.space_group_name_H-M   'P 1'
#
loop_
_entity.id
_entity.type
_entity.pdbx_description
1 polymer ?
#
loop_
_entity_poly.entity_id
_entity_poly.type
_entity_poly.pdbx_seq_one_letter_code
_entity_poly.pdbx_strand_id
1 'polypeptide(L)'
;MKEKFGKEKGLAEEGLKLLDPAAGTLTFIIRALGRALLELQDYHLGGMIPLNIKNHILADFYAFEIQVVPYIIGHLRVAMSLEKVWDYEFDKDDRFQFYLTNTLEMKEPEQELLLQQLTEEGREAMYVKEKEPILVVLGNPPYSVSSENKSEFIEKLMADYKRDVKKERNIQPLSDDYIKFIRFAHWKISQTGKGIFGYITNNSYLSGIIHRGMRKELLSTFDEIYILNLHGSSRIGEKTPDGGKDENVFDIQQGVAIAIYVKLEKPLKDKKVRYADVWGLRDAKYKYLRKNDVTSTDWLELEPKEPQYFFVPKDFALQEEYDKFWKVTEIFKEWSSGIMTSRDPFVVGSAKEDVIQRLKLFTGSMPDEAIKKKLILKDTKTWKLSEVRQKVKNKDWAEKFYSYCYRPFDTRWICYEPLLIDRDRLPFMKNLLKDNFSLVLKRSRYIKTTQFHHVYIATTIGDMNFMGDRSFFFPLCLYPDKTKIELLEEKAAKPDRTPNFTPEFLQAIKEALGTDPTPEEIFYYIYAVLYSPTYRKRYEEFLKIDFPRVPLPQDYEKFKNLSALGKELVELHLLKHPSLSETKIGFPVSGSNTVEKVSYDEETRRVYFNKEQYFSGILKAVWEYQIGGYQVMAKYLKDRKKRELSLEEIEHYRRMAKAIARTIEVQVEVDEVFGKGYCSEQSQRFRFLRAQPLLL
;
A
#
# COMPACT_ATOMS: atom_id res chain seq x y z
N MET A 1 31.66 -7.89 11.92
CA MET A 1 32.40 -8.35 13.11
C MET A 1 33.83 -7.87 13.11
N LYS A 2 34.64 -8.25 12.11
CA LYS A 2 36.06 -7.87 12.00
C LYS A 2 36.30 -6.36 12.11
N GLU A 3 35.80 -5.58 11.16
CA GLU A 3 36.09 -4.13 11.06
C GLU A 3 35.57 -3.27 12.24
N LYS A 4 34.37 -3.59 12.74
CA LYS A 4 33.64 -2.72 13.68
C LYS A 4 33.77 -3.14 15.14
N PHE A 5 34.10 -4.39 15.40
CA PHE A 5 34.12 -4.96 16.75
C PHE A 5 35.46 -5.62 17.11
N GLY A 6 36.47 -5.57 16.23
CA GLY A 6 37.81 -6.10 16.50
C GLY A 6 37.86 -7.63 16.68
N LYS A 7 36.85 -8.34 16.15
CA LYS A 7 36.76 -9.80 16.21
C LYS A 7 37.47 -10.37 14.98
N GLU A 8 38.80 -10.52 15.04
CA GLU A 8 39.66 -10.85 13.90
C GLU A 8 39.27 -12.18 13.25
N LYS A 9 38.91 -13.19 14.06
CA LYS A 9 38.41 -14.49 13.60
C LYS A 9 36.96 -14.46 13.14
N GLY A 10 36.35 -13.27 13.02
CA GLY A 10 35.01 -13.09 12.50
C GLY A 10 33.96 -13.77 13.35
N LEU A 11 33.27 -14.76 12.79
CA LEU A 11 32.25 -15.56 13.48
C LEU A 11 32.82 -16.74 14.27
N ALA A 12 34.10 -17.06 14.09
CA ALA A 12 34.77 -18.12 14.85
C ALA A 12 35.42 -17.62 16.16
N GLU A 13 35.28 -16.32 16.47
CA GLU A 13 35.86 -15.74 17.67
C GLU A 13 35.14 -16.22 18.93
N GLU A 14 35.84 -16.95 19.79
CA GLU A 14 35.29 -17.52 21.02
C GLU A 14 34.58 -16.47 21.88
N GLY A 15 33.44 -16.87 22.47
CA GLY A 15 32.58 -16.00 23.27
C GLY A 15 31.70 -15.03 22.47
N LEU A 16 31.78 -15.02 21.13
CA LEU A 16 30.81 -14.33 20.29
C LEU A 16 29.49 -15.10 20.24
N LYS A 17 28.42 -14.51 20.77
CA LYS A 17 27.11 -15.16 20.82
C LYS A 17 26.22 -14.73 19.66
N LEU A 18 25.64 -15.70 18.96
CA LEU A 18 24.81 -15.51 17.78
C LEU A 18 23.41 -16.09 18.01
N LEU A 19 22.37 -15.43 17.49
CA LEU A 19 20.99 -15.92 17.57
C LEU A 19 20.28 -15.86 16.21
N ASP A 20 19.64 -16.97 15.82
CA ASP A 20 18.54 -16.96 14.84
C ASP A 20 17.19 -17.15 15.55
N PRO A 21 16.37 -16.08 15.68
CA PRO A 21 15.14 -16.14 16.45
C PRO A 21 13.97 -16.81 15.72
N ALA A 22 14.10 -17.16 14.45
CA ALA A 22 13.04 -17.79 13.65
C ALA A 22 13.69 -18.70 12.62
N ALA A 23 14.36 -19.74 13.12
CA ALA A 23 15.43 -20.37 12.38
C ALA A 23 14.94 -21.38 11.32
N GLY A 24 13.67 -21.79 11.36
CA GLY A 24 13.10 -22.74 10.43
C GLY A 24 13.90 -24.05 10.46
N THR A 25 14.54 -24.36 9.35
CA THR A 25 15.40 -25.55 9.19
C THR A 25 16.89 -25.23 9.37
N LEU A 26 17.23 -24.18 10.14
CA LEU A 26 18.60 -23.73 10.47
C LEU A 26 19.47 -23.30 9.29
N THR A 27 18.87 -22.81 8.20
CA THR A 27 19.65 -22.45 6.99
C THR A 27 20.67 -21.35 7.26
N PHE A 28 20.31 -20.30 8.01
CA PHE A 28 21.27 -19.23 8.33
C PHE A 28 22.35 -19.70 9.30
N ILE A 29 22.00 -20.48 10.32
CA ILE A 29 22.96 -21.08 11.27
C ILE A 29 23.99 -21.94 10.54
N ILE A 30 23.56 -22.82 9.64
CA ILE A 30 24.46 -23.69 8.88
C ILE A 30 25.42 -22.86 8.01
N ARG A 31 24.94 -21.75 7.44
CA ARG A 31 25.80 -20.82 6.69
C ARG A 31 26.75 -20.05 7.60
N ALA A 32 26.30 -19.65 8.80
CA ALA A 32 27.11 -18.94 9.78
C ALA A 32 28.24 -19.82 10.33
N LEU A 33 27.93 -21.05 10.77
CA LEU A 33 28.95 -22.00 11.22
C LEU A 33 29.92 -22.34 10.08
N GLY A 34 29.40 -22.57 8.86
CA GLY A 34 30.26 -22.87 7.72
C GLY A 34 31.22 -21.70 7.42
N ARG A 35 30.75 -20.46 7.54
CA ARG A 35 31.60 -19.28 7.39
C ARG A 35 32.64 -19.17 8.52
N ALA A 36 32.26 -19.43 9.77
CA ALA A 36 33.19 -19.43 10.91
C ALA A 36 34.32 -20.45 10.71
N LEU A 37 33.98 -21.68 10.33
CA LEU A 37 34.97 -22.74 10.14
C LEU A 37 35.87 -22.50 8.92
N LEU A 38 35.33 -21.96 7.83
CA LEU A 38 36.15 -21.48 6.69
C LEU A 38 37.11 -20.37 7.13
N GLU A 39 36.68 -19.45 7.99
CA GLU A 39 37.58 -18.40 8.51
C GLU A 39 38.77 -18.98 9.26
N LEU A 40 38.56 -20.03 10.08
CA LEU A 40 39.68 -20.73 10.72
C LEU A 40 40.63 -21.36 9.70
N GLN A 41 40.11 -21.96 8.63
CA GLN A 41 40.94 -22.50 7.55
C GLN A 41 41.74 -21.41 6.83
N ASP A 42 41.10 -20.28 6.51
CA ASP A 42 41.72 -19.12 5.86
C ASP A 42 42.88 -18.56 6.69
N TYR A 43 42.80 -18.63 8.02
CA TYR A 43 43.88 -18.23 8.95
C TYR A 43 44.89 -19.35 9.26
N HIS A 44 44.85 -20.48 8.55
CA HIS A 44 45.69 -21.65 8.80
C HIS A 44 45.53 -22.27 10.20
N LEU A 45 44.35 -22.09 10.81
CA LEU A 45 43.97 -22.62 12.12
C LEU A 45 43.05 -23.85 12.00
N GLY A 46 43.13 -24.60 10.90
CA GLY A 46 42.25 -25.76 10.65
C GLY A 46 42.27 -26.83 11.75
N GLY A 47 43.40 -27.01 12.45
CA GLY A 47 43.50 -27.93 13.58
C GLY A 47 42.65 -27.53 14.80
N MET A 48 42.17 -26.29 14.88
CA MET A 48 41.27 -25.82 15.93
C MET A 48 39.78 -26.08 15.63
N ILE A 49 39.44 -26.55 14.42
CA ILE A 49 38.03 -26.70 14.00
C ILE A 49 37.22 -27.56 14.97
N PRO A 50 37.64 -28.79 15.36
CA PRO A 50 36.85 -29.59 16.29
C PRO A 50 36.65 -28.90 17.65
N LEU A 51 37.71 -28.26 18.16
CA LEU A 51 37.65 -27.55 19.44
C LEU A 51 36.72 -26.33 19.37
N ASN A 52 36.74 -25.59 18.26
CA ASN A 52 35.87 -24.44 18.03
C ASN A 52 34.41 -24.88 17.83
N ILE A 53 34.17 -25.99 17.13
CA ILE A 53 32.82 -26.54 17.01
C ILE A 53 32.25 -26.81 18.41
N LYS A 54 33.00 -27.54 19.23
CA LYS A 54 32.57 -27.94 20.57
C LYS A 54 32.37 -26.75 21.51
N ASN A 55 33.38 -25.90 21.65
CA ASN A 55 33.42 -24.87 22.68
C ASN A 55 32.73 -23.57 22.28
N HIS A 56 32.45 -23.36 21.00
CA HIS A 56 31.92 -22.10 20.48
C HIS A 56 30.70 -22.30 19.58
N ILE A 57 30.77 -23.10 18.51
CA ILE A 57 29.60 -23.26 17.62
C ILE A 57 28.44 -23.96 18.34
N LEU A 58 28.69 -25.06 19.06
CA LEU A 58 27.65 -25.78 19.80
C LEU A 58 27.22 -25.07 21.09
N ALA A 59 28.03 -24.15 21.61
CA ALA A 59 27.80 -23.48 22.89
C ALA A 59 27.20 -22.07 22.76
N ASP A 60 27.68 -21.27 21.80
CA ASP A 60 27.40 -19.83 21.68
C ASP A 60 26.48 -19.48 20.49
N PHE A 61 26.13 -20.43 19.62
CA PHE A 61 25.17 -20.21 18.54
C PHE A 61 23.81 -20.77 18.93
N TYR A 62 22.85 -19.86 19.02
CA TYR A 62 21.49 -20.14 19.46
C TYR A 62 20.51 -20.05 18.30
N ALA A 63 19.46 -20.86 18.37
CA ALA A 63 18.35 -20.80 17.44
C ALA A 63 17.02 -21.08 18.14
N PHE A 64 15.95 -20.45 17.65
CA PHE A 64 14.59 -20.68 18.10
C PHE A 64 13.67 -21.08 16.93
N GLU A 65 12.76 -22.00 17.19
CA GLU A 65 11.70 -22.39 16.26
C GLU A 65 10.42 -22.72 17.03
N ILE A 66 9.26 -22.39 16.47
CA ILE A 66 7.96 -22.67 17.09
C ILE A 66 7.36 -24.00 16.60
N GLN A 67 7.77 -24.48 15.43
CA GLN A 67 7.26 -25.69 14.80
C GLN A 67 8.17 -26.91 15.03
N VAL A 68 7.58 -27.99 15.52
CA VAL A 68 8.29 -29.26 15.82
C VAL A 68 8.99 -29.85 14.58
N VAL A 69 8.36 -29.80 13.40
CA VAL A 69 8.94 -30.44 12.20
C VAL A 69 10.20 -29.71 11.70
N PRO A 70 10.20 -28.39 11.45
CA PRO A 70 11.43 -27.65 11.16
C PRO A 70 12.48 -27.78 12.26
N TYR A 71 12.06 -27.84 13.54
CA TYR A 71 12.94 -28.08 14.67
C TYR A 71 13.73 -29.40 14.54
N ILE A 72 13.04 -30.52 14.30
CA ILE A 72 13.68 -31.84 14.12
C ILE A 72 14.60 -31.83 12.89
N ILE A 73 14.12 -31.27 11.78
CA ILE A 73 14.91 -31.19 10.53
C ILE A 73 16.16 -30.33 10.74
N GLY A 74 16.07 -29.24 11.50
CA GLY A 74 17.20 -28.37 11.79
C GLY A 74 18.32 -29.10 12.53
N HIS A 75 17.98 -29.80 13.62
CA HIS A 75 18.94 -30.64 14.36
C HIS A 75 19.64 -31.65 13.44
N LEU A 76 18.86 -32.39 12.64
CA LEU A 76 19.42 -33.34 11.68
C LEU A 76 20.37 -32.66 10.68
N ARG A 77 20.01 -31.49 10.15
CA ARG A 77 20.84 -30.78 9.18
C ARG A 77 22.13 -30.25 9.78
N VAL A 78 22.12 -29.75 11.01
CA VAL A 78 23.34 -29.32 11.70
C VAL A 78 24.23 -30.52 11.99
N ALA A 79 23.68 -31.60 12.54
CA ALA A 79 24.42 -32.84 12.78
C ALA A 79 25.09 -33.36 11.50
N MET A 80 24.31 -33.51 10.41
CA MET A 80 24.84 -33.93 9.11
C MET A 80 25.88 -32.96 8.55
N SER A 81 25.73 -31.65 8.75
CA SER A 81 26.70 -30.67 8.28
C SER A 81 28.01 -30.80 9.05
N LEU A 82 27.97 -30.94 10.37
CA LEU A 82 29.17 -31.03 11.20
C LEU A 82 29.89 -32.38 10.98
N GLU A 83 29.15 -33.48 10.98
CA GLU A 83 29.70 -34.83 10.78
C GLU A 83 30.24 -35.03 9.36
N LYS A 84 29.43 -34.76 8.32
CA LYS A 84 29.78 -35.15 6.94
C LYS A 84 30.60 -34.12 6.17
N VAL A 85 30.50 -32.85 6.54
CA VAL A 85 31.20 -31.76 5.83
C VAL A 85 32.44 -31.31 6.60
N TRP A 86 32.38 -31.31 7.93
CA TRP A 86 33.43 -30.79 8.80
C TRP A 86 34.16 -31.87 9.60
N ASP A 87 33.83 -33.14 9.38
CA ASP A 87 34.49 -34.30 10.00
C ASP A 87 34.51 -34.22 11.53
N TYR A 88 33.41 -33.71 12.11
CA TYR A 88 33.25 -33.59 13.55
C TYR A 88 32.64 -34.86 14.14
N GLU A 89 33.37 -35.49 15.06
CA GLU A 89 32.87 -36.59 15.87
C GLU A 89 32.13 -36.04 17.11
N PHE A 90 30.86 -36.40 17.25
CA PHE A 90 30.04 -35.96 18.38
C PHE A 90 30.33 -36.76 19.65
N ASP A 91 30.54 -36.06 20.76
CA ASP A 91 30.50 -36.63 22.09
C ASP A 91 29.06 -36.82 22.59
N LYS A 92 28.86 -37.62 23.64
CA LYS A 92 27.52 -37.94 24.19
C LYS A 92 26.73 -36.70 24.64
N ASP A 93 27.43 -35.67 25.07
CA ASP A 93 26.83 -34.44 25.61
C ASP A 93 26.78 -33.31 24.57
N ASP A 94 27.27 -33.54 23.35
CA ASP A 94 27.28 -32.52 22.30
C ASP A 94 25.86 -32.28 21.77
N ARG A 95 25.40 -31.04 21.95
CA ARG A 95 24.09 -30.59 21.49
C ARG A 95 24.17 -29.17 20.96
N PHE A 96 23.60 -28.94 19.79
CA PHE A 96 23.42 -27.59 19.28
C PHE A 96 22.27 -26.87 20.01
N GLN A 97 22.45 -25.60 20.36
CA GLN A 97 21.48 -24.79 21.12
C GLN A 97 20.28 -24.34 20.27
N PHE A 98 19.52 -25.30 19.77
CA PHE A 98 18.27 -25.07 19.05
C PHE A 98 17.09 -25.47 19.91
N TYR A 99 16.22 -24.50 20.19
CA TYR A 99 15.13 -24.64 21.15
C TYR A 99 13.74 -24.49 20.50
N LEU A 100 12.81 -25.35 20.90
CA LEU A 100 11.40 -25.25 20.52
C LEU A 100 10.67 -24.21 21.38
N THR A 101 10.50 -22.98 20.87
CA THR A 101 9.92 -21.87 21.63
C THR A 101 9.33 -20.78 20.74
N ASN A 102 8.39 -19.99 21.28
CA ASN A 102 7.97 -18.74 20.65
C ASN A 102 8.89 -17.58 21.07
N THR A 103 9.70 -17.06 20.16
CA THR A 103 10.59 -15.92 20.40
C THR A 103 9.87 -14.69 20.92
N LEU A 104 8.66 -14.44 20.41
CA LEU A 104 7.89 -13.24 20.72
C LEU A 104 7.14 -13.37 22.05
N GLU A 105 7.34 -14.44 22.82
CA GLU A 105 6.70 -14.68 24.11
C GLU A 105 7.74 -14.88 25.22
N MET A 106 7.45 -14.29 26.38
CA MET A 106 8.20 -14.42 27.63
C MET A 106 7.26 -15.00 28.68
N LYS A 107 6.97 -16.30 28.58
CA LYS A 107 6.16 -17.04 29.54
C LYS A 107 7.01 -18.18 30.10
N GLU A 108 7.03 -18.30 31.43
CA GLU A 108 7.67 -19.44 32.09
C GLU A 108 7.01 -20.74 31.60
N PRO A 109 7.80 -21.76 31.19
CA PRO A 109 7.25 -23.03 30.79
C PRO A 109 6.47 -23.66 31.94
N GLU A 110 5.27 -24.15 31.66
CA GLU A 110 4.47 -24.87 32.65
C GLU A 110 5.20 -26.15 33.06
N GLN A 111 5.19 -26.43 34.36
CA GLN A 111 5.95 -27.55 34.91
C GLN A 111 5.23 -28.86 34.59
N GLU A 112 5.60 -29.50 33.49
CA GLU A 112 5.03 -30.77 33.07
C GLU A 112 5.87 -31.94 33.59
N LEU A 113 5.34 -32.65 34.59
CA LEU A 113 6.02 -33.81 35.20
C LEU A 113 6.39 -34.91 34.20
N LEU A 114 5.65 -35.05 33.10
CA LEU A 114 5.85 -36.09 32.08
C LEU A 114 6.81 -35.68 30.95
N LEU A 115 7.17 -34.40 30.84
CA LEU A 115 8.00 -33.85 29.76
C LEU A 115 9.09 -32.90 30.32
N GLN A 116 9.79 -33.35 31.36
CA GLN A 116 10.81 -32.55 32.05
C GLN A 116 11.87 -31.96 31.11
N GLN A 117 12.28 -32.70 30.07
CA GLN A 117 13.24 -32.23 29.07
C GLN A 117 12.72 -31.04 28.26
N LEU A 118 11.42 -31.01 27.91
CA LEU A 118 10.82 -29.87 27.21
C LEU A 118 10.67 -28.67 28.14
N THR A 119 10.35 -28.89 29.42
CA THR A 119 10.32 -27.83 30.42
C THR A 119 11.71 -27.21 30.63
N GLU A 120 12.76 -28.03 30.71
CA GLU A 120 14.14 -27.58 30.85
C GLU A 120 14.60 -26.80 29.60
N GLU A 121 14.33 -27.34 28.41
CA GLU A 121 14.60 -26.66 27.14
C GLU A 121 13.89 -25.30 27.04
N GLY A 122 12.65 -25.21 27.54
CA GLY A 122 11.91 -23.95 27.64
C GLY A 122 12.58 -22.94 28.56
N ARG A 123 13.16 -23.38 29.69
CA ARG A 123 13.90 -22.52 30.63
C ARG A 123 15.22 -22.04 30.04
N GLU A 124 15.94 -22.91 29.34
CA GLU A 124 17.16 -22.53 28.61
C GLU A 124 16.86 -21.48 27.54
N ALA A 125 15.80 -21.70 26.75
CA ALA A 125 15.35 -20.73 25.76
C ALA A 125 15.00 -19.37 26.40
N MET A 126 14.32 -19.38 27.55
CA MET A 126 14.00 -18.16 28.29
C MET A 126 15.27 -17.46 28.79
N TYR A 127 16.23 -18.21 29.34
CA TYR A 127 17.53 -17.67 29.74
C TYR A 127 18.24 -16.98 28.58
N VAL A 128 18.28 -17.62 27.41
CA VAL A 128 18.89 -17.04 26.20
C VAL A 128 18.17 -15.76 25.78
N LYS A 129 16.83 -15.74 25.81
CA LYS A 129 16.04 -14.54 25.48
C LYS A 129 16.32 -13.39 26.44
N GLU A 130 16.40 -13.64 27.74
CA GLU A 130 16.47 -12.59 28.77
C GLU A 130 17.88 -12.15 29.15
N LYS A 131 18.75 -13.11 29.44
CA LYS A 131 20.02 -12.87 30.13
C LYS A 131 21.20 -12.83 29.18
N GLU A 132 21.12 -13.60 28.10
CA GLU A 132 22.31 -13.84 27.29
C GLU A 132 22.72 -12.63 26.43
N PRO A 133 23.99 -12.16 26.48
CA PRO A 133 24.44 -11.01 25.72
C PRO A 133 24.73 -11.39 24.27
N ILE A 134 23.69 -11.38 23.44
CA ILE A 134 23.79 -11.72 22.02
C ILE A 134 24.40 -10.55 21.24
N LEU A 135 25.47 -10.83 20.49
CA LEU A 135 26.21 -9.85 19.69
C LEU A 135 25.77 -9.85 18.22
N VAL A 136 25.28 -10.98 17.71
CA VAL A 136 24.82 -11.13 16.32
C VAL A 136 23.42 -11.73 16.31
N VAL A 137 22.48 -11.08 15.63
CA VAL A 137 21.16 -11.66 15.33
C VAL A 137 20.97 -11.72 13.82
N LEU A 138 20.54 -12.86 13.28
CA LEU A 138 20.30 -13.00 11.84
C LEU A 138 19.09 -13.88 11.53
N GLY A 139 18.62 -13.89 10.29
CA GLY A 139 17.55 -14.79 9.88
C GLY A 139 16.59 -14.24 8.81
N ASN A 140 15.51 -15.00 8.61
CA ASN A 140 14.39 -14.66 7.73
C ASN A 140 13.07 -14.81 8.52
N PRO A 141 12.64 -13.78 9.26
CA PRO A 141 11.46 -13.88 10.12
C PRO A 141 10.15 -14.03 9.30
N PRO A 142 9.08 -14.60 9.88
CA PRO A 142 7.82 -14.83 9.19
C PRO A 142 7.07 -13.54 8.84
N TYR A 143 6.29 -13.56 7.74
CA TYR A 143 5.49 -12.41 7.27
C TYR A 143 4.00 -12.69 7.52
N SER A 144 3.40 -12.01 8.50
CA SER A 144 1.97 -12.17 8.83
C SER A 144 1.40 -10.89 9.42
N VAL A 145 0.74 -10.10 8.57
CA VAL A 145 0.05 -8.87 8.97
C VAL A 145 -1.05 -9.14 9.99
N SER A 146 -1.85 -10.20 9.81
CA SER A 146 -2.89 -10.64 10.76
C SER A 146 -2.30 -11.58 11.82
N SER A 147 -1.24 -11.11 12.47
CA SER A 147 -0.47 -11.90 13.43
C SER A 147 -1.31 -12.43 14.60
N GLU A 148 -1.08 -13.70 14.95
CA GLU A 148 -1.57 -14.33 16.17
C GLU A 148 -0.64 -14.06 17.37
N ASN A 149 0.60 -13.64 17.13
CA ASN A 149 1.62 -13.33 18.15
C ASN A 149 1.31 -12.03 18.90
N LYS A 150 0.39 -12.06 19.87
CA LYS A 150 -0.05 -10.88 20.64
C LYS A 150 0.33 -10.96 22.12
N SER A 151 1.49 -11.55 22.42
CA SER A 151 1.98 -11.62 23.79
C SER A 151 2.12 -10.21 24.39
N GLU A 152 1.97 -10.11 25.71
CA GLU A 152 2.13 -8.84 26.42
C GLU A 152 3.54 -8.26 26.22
N PHE A 153 4.56 -9.12 26.26
CA PHE A 153 5.96 -8.76 26.06
C PHE A 153 6.18 -7.99 24.74
N ILE A 154 5.79 -8.59 23.61
CA ILE A 154 6.07 -7.98 22.30
C ILE A 154 5.19 -6.76 22.06
N GLU A 155 3.94 -6.76 22.52
CA GLU A 155 3.06 -5.59 22.36
C GLU A 155 3.55 -4.38 23.16
N LYS A 156 4.15 -4.60 24.35
CA LYS A 156 4.81 -3.55 25.13
C LYS A 156 6.00 -2.96 24.37
N LEU A 157 6.87 -3.79 23.78
CA LEU A 157 7.99 -3.31 22.98
C LEU A 157 7.53 -2.56 21.71
N MET A 158 6.48 -3.06 21.05
CA MET A 158 5.91 -2.45 19.85
C MET A 158 5.26 -1.08 20.12
N ALA A 159 4.96 -0.74 21.38
CA ALA A 159 4.44 0.57 21.75
C ALA A 159 5.39 1.72 21.34
N ASP A 160 6.70 1.47 21.33
CA ASP A 160 7.70 2.45 20.88
C ASP A 160 7.51 2.78 19.39
N TYR A 161 7.45 1.76 18.54
CA TYR A 161 7.24 1.93 17.09
C TYR A 161 5.89 2.55 16.77
N LYS A 162 4.87 2.31 17.61
CA LYS A 162 3.51 2.82 17.42
C LYS A 162 3.34 4.27 17.93
N ARG A 163 4.29 4.81 18.71
CA ARG A 163 4.17 6.11 19.42
C ARG A 163 3.80 7.28 18.50
N ASP A 164 4.55 7.47 17.43
CA ASP A 164 4.40 8.61 16.51
C ASP A 164 3.23 8.46 15.52
N VAL A 165 2.55 7.31 15.57
CA VAL A 165 1.44 6.98 14.66
C VAL A 165 0.14 6.64 15.39
N LYS A 166 0.05 6.81 16.71
CA LYS A 166 -1.17 6.53 17.49
C LYS A 166 -2.42 7.28 16.97
N LYS A 167 -2.22 8.46 16.38
CA LYS A 167 -3.30 9.29 15.79
C LYS A 167 -3.71 8.82 14.38
N GLU A 168 -2.97 7.90 13.76
CA GLU A 168 -3.32 7.40 12.43
C GLU A 168 -4.53 6.47 12.50
N ARG A 169 -5.42 6.59 11.50
CA ARG A 169 -6.68 5.83 11.46
C ARG A 169 -6.49 4.30 11.29
N ASN A 170 -5.34 3.85 10.78
CA ASN A 170 -5.04 2.43 10.62
C ASN A 170 -3.55 2.19 10.78
N ILE A 171 -3.15 1.64 11.94
CA ILE A 171 -1.77 1.26 12.26
C ILE A 171 -1.55 -0.25 12.14
N GLN A 172 -2.56 -1.02 11.74
CA GLN A 172 -2.53 -2.48 11.74
C GLN A 172 -1.33 -3.10 11.00
N PRO A 173 -0.83 -2.55 9.87
CA PRO A 173 0.34 -3.14 9.21
C PRO A 173 1.64 -3.07 10.05
N LEU A 174 1.73 -2.23 11.10
CA LEU A 174 2.85 -2.29 12.04
C LEU A 174 2.86 -3.57 12.90
N SER A 175 1.74 -4.27 12.99
CA SER A 175 1.63 -5.51 13.76
C SER A 175 2.06 -6.76 12.99
N ASP A 176 2.67 -6.60 11.80
CA ASP A 176 3.24 -7.71 11.04
C ASP A 176 4.37 -8.39 11.83
N ASP A 177 4.44 -9.72 11.77
CA ASP A 177 5.40 -10.52 12.53
C ASP A 177 6.85 -10.15 12.20
N TYR A 178 7.21 -9.86 10.94
CA TYR A 178 8.59 -9.48 10.63
C TYR A 178 9.01 -8.19 11.35
N ILE A 179 8.07 -7.27 11.59
CA ILE A 179 8.33 -6.03 12.34
C ILE A 179 8.54 -6.34 13.82
N LYS A 180 7.77 -7.30 14.37
CA LYS A 180 7.95 -7.77 15.74
C LYS A 180 9.32 -8.45 15.93
N PHE A 181 9.76 -9.24 14.96
CA PHE A 181 11.11 -9.82 14.98
C PHE A 181 12.22 -8.77 14.84
N ILE A 182 12.03 -7.73 14.02
CA ILE A 182 12.93 -6.57 14.01
C ILE A 182 12.93 -5.88 15.38
N ARG A 183 11.76 -5.68 16.01
CA ARG A 183 11.67 -5.05 17.33
C ARG A 183 12.32 -5.89 18.43
N PHE A 184 12.20 -7.21 18.36
CA PHE A 184 12.87 -8.16 19.25
C PHE A 184 14.39 -8.08 19.08
N ALA A 185 14.90 -8.17 17.85
CA ALA A 185 16.34 -8.03 17.58
C ALA A 185 16.88 -6.67 18.03
N HIS A 186 16.12 -5.61 17.76
CA HIS A 186 16.41 -4.27 18.24
C HIS A 186 16.51 -4.26 19.78
N TRP A 187 15.51 -4.77 20.49
CA TRP A 187 15.55 -4.87 21.95
C TRP A 187 16.77 -5.67 22.43
N LYS A 188 17.04 -6.83 21.84
CA LYS A 188 18.11 -7.72 22.25
C LYS A 188 19.50 -7.08 22.08
N ILE A 189 19.78 -6.47 20.92
CA ILE A 189 21.04 -5.76 20.69
C ILE A 189 21.16 -4.52 21.59
N SER A 190 20.06 -3.82 21.88
CA SER A 190 20.07 -2.69 22.82
C SER A 190 20.39 -3.12 24.26
N GLN A 191 19.94 -4.30 24.71
CA GLN A 191 20.33 -4.85 26.01
C GLN A 191 21.83 -5.16 26.08
N THR A 192 22.39 -5.73 25.01
CA THR A 192 23.84 -6.00 24.91
C THR A 192 24.68 -4.72 24.81
N GLY A 193 24.08 -3.60 24.36
CA GLY A 193 24.74 -2.30 24.21
C GLY A 193 25.58 -2.15 22.92
N LYS A 194 25.92 -3.24 22.25
CA LYS A 194 26.62 -3.27 20.97
C LYS A 194 26.27 -4.56 20.20
N GLY A 195 26.42 -4.54 18.88
CA GLY A 195 26.22 -5.72 18.05
C GLY A 195 25.65 -5.43 16.67
N ILE A 196 25.29 -6.50 15.97
CA ILE A 196 24.74 -6.45 14.62
C ILE A 196 23.45 -7.27 14.59
N PHE A 197 22.43 -6.77 13.88
CA PHE A 197 21.41 -7.68 13.37
C PHE A 197 21.18 -7.53 11.86
N GLY A 198 20.91 -8.64 11.17
CA GLY A 198 20.73 -8.68 9.73
C GLY A 198 19.57 -9.59 9.30
N TYR A 199 18.57 -9.04 8.61
CA TYR A 199 17.42 -9.82 8.16
C TYR A 199 17.09 -9.60 6.69
N ILE A 200 16.50 -10.62 6.08
CA ILE A 200 15.70 -10.47 4.85
C ILE A 200 14.21 -10.39 5.22
N THR A 201 13.56 -9.29 4.86
CA THR A 201 12.17 -9.01 5.27
C THR A 201 11.37 -8.36 4.15
N ASN A 202 10.04 -8.29 4.32
CA ASN A 202 9.19 -7.44 3.48
C ASN A 202 9.68 -5.98 3.49
N ASN A 203 9.82 -5.38 2.30
CA ASN A 203 10.38 -4.03 2.14
C ASN A 203 9.40 -2.88 2.42
N SER A 204 8.14 -3.18 2.79
CA SER A 204 7.11 -2.14 2.96
C SER A 204 7.41 -1.09 4.04
N TYR A 205 8.24 -1.43 5.03
CA TYR A 205 8.62 -0.49 6.10
C TYR A 205 9.63 0.56 5.64
N LEU A 206 10.31 0.38 4.51
CA LEU A 206 11.31 1.33 4.04
C LEU A 206 10.67 2.69 3.66
N SER A 207 9.48 2.63 3.05
CA SER A 207 8.75 3.79 2.52
C SER A 207 7.33 3.96 3.08
N GLY A 208 6.81 3.03 3.87
CA GLY A 208 5.45 3.14 4.40
C GLY A 208 5.28 4.25 5.44
N ILE A 209 4.24 5.07 5.30
CA ILE A 209 3.97 6.25 6.15
C ILE A 209 3.75 5.90 7.63
N ILE A 210 3.13 4.75 7.90
CA ILE A 210 2.88 4.29 9.28
C ILE A 210 4.15 3.77 9.97
N HIS A 211 5.23 3.52 9.21
CA HIS A 211 6.48 2.97 9.74
C HIS A 211 7.48 4.05 10.17
N ARG A 212 7.09 5.33 10.11
CA ARG A 212 7.97 6.46 10.50
C ARG A 212 8.48 6.36 11.95
N GLY A 213 7.64 5.91 12.89
CA GLY A 213 8.04 5.68 14.28
C GLY A 213 9.08 4.57 14.39
N MET A 214 8.87 3.45 13.70
CA MET A 214 9.85 2.36 13.60
C MET A 214 11.20 2.85 13.05
N ARG A 215 11.22 3.58 11.93
CA ARG A 215 12.46 4.09 11.33
C ARG A 215 13.19 5.06 12.25
N LYS A 216 12.46 5.96 12.91
CA LYS A 216 13.00 6.88 13.92
C LYS A 216 13.67 6.14 15.09
N GLU A 217 13.01 5.13 15.65
CA GLU A 217 13.56 4.32 16.75
C GLU A 217 14.76 3.46 16.32
N LEU A 218 14.81 3.02 15.06
CA LEU A 218 15.99 2.35 14.52
C LEU A 218 17.16 3.33 14.37
N LEU A 219 16.92 4.53 13.84
CA LEU A 219 17.94 5.59 13.71
C LEU A 219 18.49 6.05 15.07
N SER A 220 17.65 6.14 16.10
CA SER A 220 18.09 6.56 17.43
C SER A 220 19.05 5.57 18.07
N THR A 221 18.97 4.28 17.69
CA THR A 221 19.70 3.20 18.35
C THR A 221 20.92 2.71 17.57
N PHE A 222 20.79 2.59 16.24
CA PHE A 222 21.81 1.99 15.37
C PHE A 222 22.65 3.06 14.69
N ASP A 223 23.97 2.86 14.73
CA ASP A 223 24.97 3.80 14.21
C ASP A 223 25.11 3.72 12.70
N GLU A 224 25.03 2.51 12.16
CA GLU A 224 25.06 2.27 10.73
C GLU A 224 23.91 1.33 10.33
N ILE A 225 23.20 1.69 9.26
CA ILE A 225 22.10 0.92 8.69
C ILE A 225 22.39 0.74 7.20
N TYR A 226 22.42 -0.50 6.74
CA TYR A 226 22.61 -0.87 5.33
C TYR A 226 21.35 -1.53 4.81
N ILE A 227 20.86 -1.09 3.66
CA ILE A 227 19.57 -1.49 3.12
C ILE A 227 19.73 -1.83 1.65
N LEU A 228 19.75 -3.13 1.34
CA LEU A 228 19.74 -3.63 -0.02
C LEU A 228 18.31 -4.00 -0.40
N ASN A 229 17.63 -3.14 -1.14
CA ASN A 229 16.27 -3.38 -1.58
C ASN A 229 16.27 -4.31 -2.80
N LEU A 230 15.67 -5.49 -2.66
CA LEU A 230 15.60 -6.49 -3.71
C LEU A 230 14.29 -6.43 -4.50
N HIS A 231 13.38 -5.50 -4.17
CA HIS A 231 12.13 -5.26 -4.90
C HIS A 231 11.31 -6.54 -5.12
N GLY A 232 10.69 -6.69 -6.28
CA GLY A 232 9.93 -7.87 -6.71
C GLY A 232 8.45 -7.83 -6.31
N SER A 233 7.89 -6.67 -5.97
CA SER A 233 6.52 -6.58 -5.47
C SER A 233 5.48 -6.62 -6.60
N SER A 234 5.01 -7.83 -6.94
CA SER A 234 3.91 -8.00 -7.90
C SER A 234 2.57 -7.44 -7.39
N ARG A 235 2.39 -7.25 -6.08
CA ARG A 235 1.18 -6.61 -5.51
C ARG A 235 0.97 -5.19 -6.01
N ILE A 236 2.07 -4.46 -6.19
CA ILE A 236 2.07 -3.08 -6.69
C ILE A 236 2.47 -3.01 -8.16
N GLY A 237 2.72 -4.15 -8.82
CA GLY A 237 3.13 -4.18 -10.23
C GLY A 237 4.49 -3.53 -10.45
N GLU A 238 5.41 -3.72 -9.50
CA GLU A 238 6.75 -3.13 -9.55
C GLU A 238 7.49 -3.56 -10.83
N LYS A 239 8.20 -2.61 -11.43
CA LYS A 239 8.98 -2.78 -12.67
C LYS A 239 10.37 -2.20 -12.45
N THR A 240 11.32 -2.66 -13.26
CA THR A 240 12.66 -2.07 -13.26
C THR A 240 12.60 -0.61 -13.74
N PRO A 241 13.63 0.22 -13.45
CA PRO A 241 13.66 1.62 -13.88
C PRO A 241 13.51 1.83 -15.40
N ASP A 242 13.95 0.86 -16.20
CA ASP A 242 13.81 0.80 -17.66
C ASP A 242 12.45 0.22 -18.13
N GLY A 243 11.55 -0.12 -17.20
CA GLY A 243 10.19 -0.62 -17.48
C GLY A 243 10.09 -2.12 -17.72
N GLY A 244 11.19 -2.85 -17.55
CA GLY A 244 11.29 -4.30 -17.63
C GLY A 244 10.64 -5.03 -16.45
N LYS A 245 10.64 -6.37 -16.53
CA LYS A 245 10.09 -7.25 -15.49
C LYS A 245 11.03 -7.29 -14.28
N ASP A 246 10.46 -7.08 -13.11
CA ASP A 246 11.15 -7.22 -11.84
C ASP A 246 10.56 -8.40 -11.04
N GLU A 247 11.41 -9.35 -10.64
CA GLU A 247 10.98 -10.59 -9.98
C GLU A 247 11.46 -10.68 -8.54
N ASN A 248 10.62 -11.22 -7.67
CA ASN A 248 11.01 -11.48 -6.30
C ASN A 248 12.00 -12.65 -6.20
N VAL A 249 12.90 -12.59 -5.22
CA VAL A 249 13.86 -13.67 -4.91
C VAL A 249 13.21 -14.89 -4.25
N PHE A 250 11.97 -14.78 -3.81
CA PHE A 250 11.11 -15.88 -3.35
C PHE A 250 9.85 -15.98 -4.23
N ASP A 251 9.13 -17.10 -4.14
CA ASP A 251 7.83 -17.29 -4.81
C ASP A 251 6.68 -16.62 -4.05
N ILE A 252 6.79 -15.31 -3.84
CA ILE A 252 5.81 -14.48 -3.11
C ILE A 252 5.46 -13.21 -3.89
N GLN A 253 4.45 -12.48 -3.42
CA GLN A 253 3.95 -11.28 -4.11
C GLN A 253 4.48 -9.95 -3.54
N GLN A 254 4.93 -9.94 -2.29
CA GLN A 254 5.46 -8.77 -1.60
C GLN A 254 6.91 -8.54 -2.00
N GLY A 255 7.35 -7.28 -2.08
CA GLY A 255 8.76 -6.96 -2.25
C GLY A 255 9.57 -7.28 -0.99
N VAL A 256 10.87 -7.55 -1.15
CA VAL A 256 11.76 -7.88 -0.03
C VAL A 256 13.04 -7.05 -0.04
N ALA A 257 13.66 -6.88 1.12
CA ALA A 257 14.92 -6.19 1.31
C ALA A 257 15.78 -6.93 2.33
N ILE A 258 17.10 -6.89 2.13
CA ILE A 258 18.08 -7.29 3.12
C ILE A 258 18.50 -6.01 3.86
N ALA A 259 18.39 -6.01 5.19
CA ALA A 259 18.80 -4.88 6.01
C ALA A 259 19.73 -5.34 7.13
N ILE A 260 20.83 -4.60 7.32
CA ILE A 260 21.83 -4.83 8.36
C ILE A 260 21.91 -3.58 9.24
N TYR A 261 21.81 -3.77 10.54
CA TYR A 261 21.82 -2.72 11.55
C TYR A 261 22.98 -2.94 12.50
N VAL A 262 23.81 -1.93 12.67
CA VAL A 262 25.05 -2.00 13.46
C VAL A 262 24.95 -1.00 14.61
N LYS A 263 25.08 -1.51 15.84
CA LYS A 263 25.20 -0.72 17.06
C LYS A 263 26.64 -0.82 17.56
N LEU A 264 27.34 0.30 17.59
CA LEU A 264 28.71 0.38 18.09
C LEU A 264 28.71 0.61 19.60
N GLU A 265 29.78 0.17 20.25
CA GLU A 265 29.99 0.43 21.68
C GLU A 265 30.16 1.92 21.99
N LYS A 266 30.85 2.62 21.08
CA LYS A 266 30.94 4.08 21.07
C LYS A 266 30.05 4.59 19.94
N PRO A 267 28.90 5.19 20.25
CA PRO A 267 27.97 5.66 19.23
C PRO A 267 28.62 6.69 18.30
N LEU A 268 28.26 6.64 17.01
CA LEU A 268 28.61 7.68 16.06
C LEU A 268 27.84 8.96 16.38
N LYS A 269 28.48 10.11 16.17
CA LYS A 269 27.86 11.43 16.22
C LYS A 269 26.73 11.53 15.19
N ASP A 270 27.06 11.19 13.94
CA ASP A 270 26.13 11.20 12.83
C ASP A 270 25.83 9.75 12.41
N LYS A 271 24.54 9.39 12.46
CA LYS A 271 24.05 8.06 12.08
C LYS A 271 24.10 7.91 10.58
N LYS A 272 24.56 6.77 10.08
CA LYS A 272 24.74 6.53 8.64
C LYS A 272 23.71 5.55 8.13
N VAL A 273 22.95 5.94 7.11
CA VAL A 273 21.99 5.07 6.43
C VAL A 273 22.43 4.93 4.99
N ARG A 274 22.64 3.70 4.55
CA ARG A 274 23.14 3.36 3.22
C ARG A 274 22.13 2.49 2.50
N TYR A 275 21.91 2.81 1.25
CA TYR A 275 20.86 2.22 0.44
C TYR A 275 21.39 1.80 -0.93
N ALA A 276 20.93 0.66 -1.42
CA ALA A 276 21.16 0.21 -2.78
C ALA A 276 19.97 -0.58 -3.31
N ASP A 277 19.70 -0.48 -4.60
CA ASP A 277 18.68 -1.25 -5.29
C ASP A 277 19.29 -2.43 -6.06
N VAL A 278 18.60 -3.56 -6.05
CA VAL A 278 18.87 -4.67 -6.97
C VAL A 278 17.60 -4.99 -7.75
N TRP A 279 17.57 -4.55 -9.00
CA TRP A 279 16.46 -4.73 -9.93
C TRP A 279 16.67 -5.93 -10.85
N GLY A 280 15.57 -6.42 -11.44
CA GLY A 280 15.57 -7.37 -12.56
C GLY A 280 15.03 -8.76 -12.22
N LEU A 281 15.46 -9.75 -13.00
CA LEU A 281 15.01 -11.13 -12.88
C LEU A 281 15.64 -11.83 -11.66
N ARG A 282 14.96 -12.87 -11.17
CA ARG A 282 15.38 -13.61 -9.97
C ARG A 282 16.83 -14.11 -10.07
N ASP A 283 17.19 -14.71 -11.21
CA ASP A 283 18.54 -15.25 -11.42
C ASP A 283 19.62 -14.16 -11.47
N ALA A 284 19.29 -12.97 -12.00
CA ALA A 284 20.22 -11.84 -12.01
C ALA A 284 20.47 -11.35 -10.58
N LYS A 285 19.43 -11.27 -9.74
CA LYS A 285 19.54 -10.93 -8.32
C LYS A 285 20.40 -11.95 -7.57
N TYR A 286 20.22 -13.26 -7.81
CA TYR A 286 21.08 -14.28 -7.22
C TYR A 286 22.54 -14.17 -7.65
N LYS A 287 22.81 -13.87 -8.92
CA LYS A 287 24.18 -13.63 -9.41
C LYS A 287 24.82 -12.41 -8.74
N TYR A 288 24.05 -11.34 -8.56
CA TYR A 288 24.50 -10.15 -7.84
C TYR A 288 24.85 -10.48 -6.37
N LEU A 289 23.96 -11.15 -5.65
CA LEU A 289 24.12 -11.49 -4.23
C LEU A 289 25.28 -12.46 -3.96
N ARG A 290 25.67 -13.30 -4.92
CA ARG A 290 26.86 -14.17 -4.79
C ARG A 290 28.18 -13.44 -5.00
N LYS A 291 28.17 -12.33 -5.73
CA LYS A 291 29.36 -11.56 -6.10
C LYS A 291 29.61 -10.36 -5.20
N ASN A 292 28.60 -9.93 -4.45
CA ASN A 292 28.67 -8.69 -3.70
C ASN A 292 28.39 -8.87 -2.21
N ASP A 293 29.04 -8.03 -1.41
CA ASP A 293 28.82 -7.89 0.03
C ASP A 293 28.71 -6.40 0.41
N VAL A 294 28.82 -6.11 1.72
CA VAL A 294 28.73 -4.74 2.24
C VAL A 294 29.87 -3.83 1.72
N THR A 295 31.04 -4.38 1.38
CA THR A 295 32.20 -3.60 0.92
C THR A 295 32.19 -3.36 -0.58
N SER A 296 31.64 -4.29 -1.37
CA SER A 296 31.63 -4.20 -2.83
C SER A 296 30.35 -3.57 -3.40
N THR A 297 29.29 -3.47 -2.59
CA THR A 297 28.04 -2.81 -3.01
C THR A 297 28.25 -1.30 -3.11
N ASP A 298 27.80 -0.72 -4.22
CA ASP A 298 27.78 0.74 -4.39
C ASP A 298 26.61 1.34 -3.61
N TRP A 299 26.92 1.98 -2.48
CA TRP A 299 25.94 2.48 -1.54
C TRP A 299 25.64 3.96 -1.73
N LEU A 300 24.37 4.30 -1.86
CA LEU A 300 23.88 5.66 -1.71
C LEU A 300 23.68 5.99 -0.23
N GLU A 301 24.38 7.00 0.28
CA GLU A 301 24.12 7.53 1.62
C GLU A 301 22.82 8.33 1.63
N LEU A 302 21.93 8.00 2.56
CA LEU A 302 20.63 8.65 2.74
C LEU A 302 20.69 9.63 3.92
N GLU A 303 19.89 10.69 3.82
CA GLU A 303 19.56 11.59 4.93
C GLU A 303 18.07 11.44 5.32
N PRO A 304 17.71 10.46 6.17
CA PRO A 304 16.32 10.34 6.63
C PRO A 304 15.87 11.56 7.43
N LYS A 305 14.89 12.31 6.92
CA LYS A 305 14.39 13.56 7.52
C LYS A 305 13.01 13.41 8.17
N GLU A 306 12.76 14.18 9.23
CA GLU A 306 11.45 14.31 9.86
C GLU A 306 10.40 14.77 8.82
N PRO A 307 9.12 14.34 8.90
CA PRO A 307 8.53 13.42 9.88
C PRO A 307 8.58 11.94 9.48
N GLN A 308 9.04 11.62 8.28
CA GLN A 308 8.90 10.27 7.74
C GLN A 308 10.14 9.41 7.95
N TYR A 309 11.34 9.97 7.98
CA TYR A 309 12.60 9.25 8.11
C TYR A 309 12.72 8.10 7.10
N PHE A 310 12.44 8.36 5.82
CA PHE A 310 12.42 7.30 4.81
C PHE A 310 13.76 6.58 4.67
N PHE A 311 13.69 5.26 4.49
CA PHE A 311 14.83 4.37 4.23
C PHE A 311 14.89 3.98 2.75
N VAL A 312 14.46 4.91 1.90
CA VAL A 312 14.57 4.88 0.44
C VAL A 312 14.91 6.28 -0.04
N PRO A 313 15.54 6.43 -1.21
CA PRO A 313 15.76 7.73 -1.82
C PRO A 313 14.43 8.46 -2.05
N LYS A 314 14.39 9.74 -1.66
CA LYS A 314 13.25 10.63 -1.86
C LYS A 314 13.74 12.01 -2.21
N ASP A 315 13.12 12.61 -3.22
CA ASP A 315 13.36 14.01 -3.58
C ASP A 315 12.32 14.90 -2.89
N PHE A 316 12.80 15.67 -1.91
CA PHE A 316 12.01 16.67 -1.18
C PHE A 316 12.46 18.10 -1.48
N ALA A 317 13.21 18.34 -2.56
CA ALA A 317 13.74 19.67 -2.89
C ALA A 317 12.65 20.75 -3.00
N LEU A 318 11.43 20.35 -3.39
CA LEU A 318 10.28 21.26 -3.55
C LEU A 318 9.31 21.26 -2.36
N GLN A 319 9.68 20.70 -1.20
CA GLN A 319 8.78 20.57 -0.04
C GLN A 319 8.30 21.94 0.46
N GLU A 320 9.20 22.91 0.61
CA GLU A 320 8.87 24.26 1.09
C GLU A 320 7.94 25.00 0.12
N GLU A 321 8.12 24.80 -1.19
CA GLU A 321 7.23 25.35 -2.22
C GLU A 321 5.84 24.71 -2.11
N TYR A 322 5.80 23.39 -2.04
CA TYR A 322 4.55 22.62 -2.00
C TYR A 322 3.75 22.89 -0.72
N ASP A 323 4.39 23.06 0.43
CA ASP A 323 3.71 23.30 1.71
C ASP A 323 3.03 24.68 1.80
N LYS A 324 3.39 25.63 0.93
CA LYS A 324 2.67 26.91 0.79
C LYS A 324 1.28 26.75 0.16
N PHE A 325 1.02 25.61 -0.49
CA PHE A 325 -0.26 25.34 -1.14
C PHE A 325 -1.30 24.80 -0.14
N TRP A 326 -2.57 25.03 -0.46
CA TRP A 326 -3.69 24.63 0.39
C TRP A 326 -3.97 23.15 0.27
N LYS A 327 -3.84 22.40 1.37
CA LYS A 327 -4.19 20.98 1.37
C LYS A 327 -5.68 20.83 1.11
N VAL A 328 -6.09 19.88 0.27
CA VAL A 328 -7.53 19.72 -0.04
C VAL A 328 -8.38 19.46 1.22
N THR A 329 -7.82 18.84 2.25
CA THR A 329 -8.50 18.66 3.55
C THR A 329 -8.64 19.92 4.40
N GLU A 330 -7.94 21.00 4.04
CA GLU A 330 -8.02 22.34 4.64
C GLU A 330 -8.87 23.29 3.77
N ILE A 331 -9.06 22.95 2.49
CA ILE A 331 -9.98 23.65 1.56
C ILE A 331 -11.43 23.33 1.90
N PHE A 332 -11.75 22.05 2.15
CA PHE A 332 -13.13 21.60 2.39
C PHE A 332 -13.45 21.45 3.88
N LYS A 333 -14.62 21.94 4.31
CA LYS A 333 -15.08 21.84 5.71
C LYS A 333 -15.35 20.40 6.14
N GLU A 334 -16.08 19.65 5.31
CA GLU A 334 -16.45 18.27 5.58
C GLU A 334 -16.07 17.34 4.42
N TRP A 335 -15.54 16.17 4.75
CA TRP A 335 -15.23 15.12 3.79
C TRP A 335 -15.26 13.75 4.47
N SER A 336 -15.54 12.69 3.70
CA SER A 336 -15.61 11.34 4.24
C SER A 336 -15.21 10.28 3.22
N SER A 337 -14.93 9.07 3.70
CA SER A 337 -14.72 7.93 2.80
C SER A 337 -16.03 7.51 2.14
N GLY A 338 -15.92 6.82 1.00
CA GLY A 338 -17.04 6.08 0.39
C GLY A 338 -17.71 5.06 1.31
N ILE A 339 -18.85 4.54 0.84
CA ILE A 339 -19.66 3.49 1.50
C ILE A 339 -18.95 2.14 1.40
N MET A 340 -19.02 1.32 2.45
CA MET A 340 -18.51 -0.06 2.41
C MET A 340 -19.66 -1.03 2.68
N THR A 341 -20.02 -1.82 1.67
CA THR A 341 -21.09 -2.81 1.83
C THR A 341 -20.56 -4.12 2.42
N SER A 342 -19.31 -4.50 2.10
CA SER A 342 -18.72 -5.83 2.35
C SER A 342 -19.45 -6.99 1.65
N ARG A 343 -20.39 -6.70 0.74
CA ARG A 343 -21.25 -7.66 0.04
C ARG A 343 -21.84 -7.10 -1.27
N ASP A 344 -21.01 -6.44 -2.09
CA ASP A 344 -21.45 -5.83 -3.35
C ASP A 344 -22.26 -6.78 -4.25
N PRO A 345 -21.89 -8.07 -4.43
CA PRO A 345 -22.67 -9.01 -5.26
C PRO A 345 -24.08 -9.30 -4.74
N PHE A 346 -24.45 -8.79 -3.56
CA PHE A 346 -25.80 -8.87 -3.02
C PHE A 346 -26.55 -7.53 -3.17
N VAL A 347 -25.99 -6.43 -2.68
CA VAL A 347 -26.72 -5.15 -2.57
C VAL A 347 -26.46 -4.14 -3.70
N VAL A 348 -25.51 -4.43 -4.60
CA VAL A 348 -25.16 -3.58 -5.74
C VAL A 348 -25.40 -4.34 -7.05
N GLY A 349 -25.96 -3.68 -8.08
CA GLY A 349 -26.24 -4.29 -9.38
C GLY A 349 -26.30 -3.29 -10.52
N SER A 350 -26.08 -3.76 -11.75
CA SER A 350 -26.18 -2.90 -12.94
C SER A 350 -27.64 -2.49 -13.22
N ALA A 351 -28.59 -3.40 -13.02
CA ALA A 351 -30.02 -3.10 -13.05
C ALA A 351 -30.60 -3.06 -11.63
N LYS A 352 -31.57 -2.18 -11.40
CA LYS A 352 -32.28 -2.07 -10.12
C LYS A 352 -33.01 -3.37 -9.80
N GLU A 353 -33.62 -3.98 -10.80
CA GLU A 353 -34.41 -5.21 -10.72
C GLU A 353 -33.57 -6.38 -10.24
N ASP A 354 -32.31 -6.50 -10.66
CA ASP A 354 -31.39 -7.55 -10.20
C ASP A 354 -31.15 -7.48 -8.68
N VAL A 355 -31.02 -6.26 -8.14
CA VAL A 355 -30.88 -6.05 -6.70
C VAL A 355 -32.18 -6.39 -5.98
N ILE A 356 -33.33 -5.98 -6.53
CA ILE A 356 -34.65 -6.30 -5.99
C ILE A 356 -34.87 -7.82 -5.92
N GLN A 357 -34.53 -8.58 -6.97
CA GLN A 357 -34.70 -10.03 -6.98
C GLN A 357 -33.82 -10.71 -5.93
N ARG A 358 -32.57 -10.26 -5.76
CA ARG A 358 -31.68 -10.75 -4.70
C ARG A 358 -32.24 -10.43 -3.31
N LEU A 359 -32.84 -9.26 -3.11
CA LEU A 359 -33.48 -8.88 -1.85
C LEU A 359 -34.73 -9.68 -1.57
N LYS A 360 -35.60 -9.91 -2.56
CA LYS A 360 -36.78 -10.79 -2.42
C LYS A 360 -36.37 -12.22 -2.06
N LEU A 361 -35.31 -12.72 -2.69
CA LEU A 361 -34.72 -14.02 -2.34
C LEU A 361 -34.23 -14.01 -0.89
N PHE A 362 -33.51 -12.96 -0.49
CA PHE A 362 -33.00 -12.80 0.87
C PHE A 362 -34.11 -12.69 1.92
N THR A 363 -35.19 -11.95 1.67
CA THR A 363 -36.31 -11.79 2.63
C THR A 363 -37.35 -12.92 2.54
N GLY A 364 -37.22 -13.82 1.57
CA GLY A 364 -38.11 -14.97 1.39
C GLY A 364 -38.03 -16.04 2.48
N SER A 365 -38.63 -17.19 2.21
CA SER A 365 -38.79 -18.31 3.15
C SER A 365 -37.66 -19.36 3.12
N MET A 366 -36.70 -19.25 2.19
CA MET A 366 -35.60 -20.22 2.08
C MET A 366 -34.76 -20.33 3.37
N PRO A 367 -34.13 -21.47 3.70
CA PRO A 367 -33.22 -21.57 4.84
C PRO A 367 -31.98 -20.68 4.70
N ASP A 368 -31.42 -20.22 5.83
CA ASP A 368 -30.27 -19.31 5.87
C ASP A 368 -29.03 -19.87 5.13
N GLU A 369 -28.76 -21.16 5.27
CA GLU A 369 -27.62 -21.81 4.60
C GLU A 369 -27.75 -21.80 3.07
N ALA A 370 -28.99 -21.95 2.55
CA ALA A 370 -29.24 -21.85 1.12
C ALA A 370 -29.04 -20.40 0.62
N ILE A 371 -29.42 -19.41 1.42
CA ILE A 371 -29.21 -17.99 1.10
C ILE A 371 -27.74 -17.62 1.13
N LYS A 372 -26.98 -18.06 2.15
CA LYS A 372 -25.52 -17.86 2.23
C LYS A 372 -24.83 -18.32 0.95
N LYS A 373 -25.16 -19.53 0.48
CA LYS A 373 -24.57 -20.11 -0.74
C LYS A 373 -25.02 -19.38 -2.01
N LYS A 374 -26.32 -19.11 -2.18
CA LYS A 374 -26.85 -18.48 -3.41
C LYS A 374 -26.41 -17.02 -3.57
N LEU A 375 -26.36 -16.25 -2.49
CA LEU A 375 -26.02 -14.82 -2.51
C LEU A 375 -24.55 -14.55 -2.15
N ILE A 376 -23.75 -15.59 -1.93
CA ILE A 376 -22.32 -15.51 -1.62
C ILE A 376 -22.09 -14.60 -0.38
N LEU A 377 -22.87 -14.84 0.67
CA LEU A 377 -22.83 -14.06 1.89
C LEU A 377 -22.02 -14.76 2.97
N LYS A 378 -21.25 -13.98 3.74
CA LYS A 378 -20.44 -14.47 4.87
C LYS A 378 -20.74 -13.64 6.11
N ASP A 379 -20.80 -14.31 7.25
CA ASP A 379 -20.90 -13.65 8.55
C ASP A 379 -19.59 -12.93 8.85
N THR A 380 -19.69 -11.77 9.49
CA THR A 380 -18.55 -11.02 10.02
C THR A 380 -18.66 -10.95 11.55
N LYS A 381 -17.73 -10.24 12.20
CA LYS A 381 -17.82 -9.97 13.65
C LYS A 381 -19.05 -9.13 14.00
N THR A 382 -19.45 -8.22 13.10
CA THR A 382 -20.48 -7.21 13.31
C THR A 382 -21.76 -7.47 12.53
N TRP A 383 -21.74 -8.43 11.60
CA TRP A 383 -22.87 -8.74 10.73
C TRP A 383 -23.13 -10.23 10.70
N LYS A 384 -24.31 -10.64 11.18
CA LYS A 384 -24.77 -12.02 11.16
C LYS A 384 -25.99 -12.12 10.25
N LEU A 385 -25.94 -13.03 9.28
CA LEU A 385 -26.98 -13.15 8.26
C LEU A 385 -28.35 -13.40 8.88
N SER A 386 -28.44 -14.36 9.82
CA SER A 386 -29.70 -14.75 10.45
C SER A 386 -30.40 -13.58 11.13
N GLU A 387 -29.66 -12.83 11.96
CA GLU A 387 -30.16 -11.67 12.68
C GLU A 387 -30.58 -10.54 11.75
N VAL A 388 -29.73 -10.23 10.77
CA VAL A 388 -29.97 -9.14 9.81
C VAL A 388 -31.17 -9.47 8.94
N ARG A 389 -31.27 -10.71 8.48
CA ARG A 389 -32.38 -11.18 7.66
C ARG A 389 -33.71 -11.05 8.37
N GLN A 390 -33.79 -11.44 9.65
CA GLN A 390 -34.99 -11.24 10.47
C GLN A 390 -35.38 -9.76 10.58
N LYS A 391 -34.42 -8.87 10.84
CA LYS A 391 -34.68 -7.43 10.98
C LYS A 391 -35.11 -6.80 9.66
N VAL A 392 -34.49 -7.17 8.54
CA VAL A 392 -34.75 -6.60 7.20
C VAL A 392 -36.11 -7.03 6.64
N LYS A 393 -36.64 -8.20 7.01
CA LYS A 393 -37.99 -8.64 6.60
C LYS A 393 -39.09 -7.63 6.95
N ASN A 394 -38.92 -6.91 8.07
CA ASN A 394 -39.88 -5.93 8.56
C ASN A 394 -39.52 -4.49 8.16
N LYS A 395 -38.59 -4.30 7.22
CA LYS A 395 -38.19 -2.99 6.72
C LYS A 395 -38.74 -2.74 5.34
N ASP A 396 -39.16 -1.51 5.11
CA ASP A 396 -39.41 -1.03 3.76
C ASP A 396 -38.09 -0.60 3.11
N TRP A 397 -37.52 -1.52 2.34
CA TRP A 397 -36.33 -1.28 1.53
C TRP A 397 -36.67 -0.93 0.08
N ALA A 398 -37.95 -0.96 -0.31
CA ALA A 398 -38.37 -0.78 -1.71
C ALA A 398 -38.07 0.64 -2.24
N GLU A 399 -38.06 1.63 -1.36
CA GLU A 399 -37.76 3.04 -1.69
C GLU A 399 -36.28 3.40 -1.52
N LYS A 400 -35.45 2.50 -0.99
CA LYS A 400 -34.05 2.79 -0.62
C LYS A 400 -33.07 2.46 -1.73
N PHE A 401 -33.43 2.75 -2.98
CA PHE A 401 -32.58 2.50 -4.14
C PHE A 401 -32.00 3.80 -4.68
N TYR A 402 -30.68 3.82 -4.81
CA TYR A 402 -29.96 5.00 -5.24
C TYR A 402 -28.97 4.65 -6.35
N SER A 403 -28.72 5.63 -7.21
CA SER A 403 -27.57 5.59 -8.10
C SER A 403 -26.29 5.61 -7.27
N TYR A 404 -25.34 4.75 -7.65
CA TYR A 404 -24.14 4.43 -6.90
C TYR A 404 -22.93 4.49 -7.81
N CYS A 405 -22.02 5.43 -7.54
CA CYS A 405 -20.72 5.49 -8.20
C CYS A 405 -19.90 4.27 -7.77
N TYR A 406 -19.91 3.21 -8.59
CA TYR A 406 -19.23 1.97 -8.26
C TYR A 406 -17.75 2.07 -8.63
N ARG A 407 -17.44 2.41 -9.88
CA ARG A 407 -16.07 2.66 -10.39
C ARG A 407 -16.10 3.86 -11.36
N PRO A 408 -14.97 4.50 -11.70
CA PRO A 408 -14.94 5.53 -12.73
C PRO A 408 -15.64 5.07 -13.99
N PHE A 409 -16.56 5.90 -14.51
CA PHE A 409 -17.45 5.58 -15.63
C PHE A 409 -18.37 4.36 -15.44
N ASP A 410 -18.51 3.77 -14.26
CA ASP A 410 -19.42 2.65 -13.98
C ASP A 410 -20.32 2.98 -12.80
N THR A 411 -21.52 3.48 -13.13
CA THR A 411 -22.59 3.76 -12.18
C THR A 411 -23.52 2.57 -12.10
N ARG A 412 -23.94 2.22 -10.89
CA ARG A 412 -24.79 1.06 -10.59
C ARG A 412 -25.93 1.46 -9.66
N TRP A 413 -26.83 0.53 -9.39
CA TRP A 413 -27.84 0.65 -8.36
C TRP A 413 -27.38 0.00 -7.07
N ILE A 414 -27.61 0.68 -5.94
CA ILE A 414 -27.45 0.12 -4.60
C ILE A 414 -28.80 0.11 -3.88
N CYS A 415 -29.10 -0.97 -3.17
CA CYS A 415 -30.10 -0.92 -2.10
C CYS A 415 -29.40 -0.49 -0.81
N TYR A 416 -29.79 0.68 -0.32
CA TYR A 416 -29.22 1.28 0.87
C TYR A 416 -30.14 1.10 2.07
N GLU A 417 -30.22 -0.14 2.57
CA GLU A 417 -30.78 -0.42 3.88
C GLU A 417 -29.62 -0.48 4.89
N PRO A 418 -29.54 0.41 5.90
CA PRO A 418 -28.40 0.47 6.82
C PRO A 418 -28.00 -0.88 7.45
N LEU A 419 -28.96 -1.77 7.72
CA LEU A 419 -28.68 -3.13 8.23
C LEU A 419 -27.88 -4.01 7.26
N LEU A 420 -27.90 -3.69 5.97
CA LEU A 420 -27.17 -4.38 4.90
C LEU A 420 -25.82 -3.75 4.59
N ILE A 421 -25.50 -2.58 5.16
CA ILE A 421 -24.28 -1.81 4.87
C ILE A 421 -23.33 -1.86 6.07
N ASP A 422 -22.07 -2.23 5.84
CA ASP A 422 -21.07 -2.42 6.92
C ASP A 422 -20.48 -1.08 7.41
N ARG A 423 -20.28 -0.13 6.49
CA ARG A 423 -19.99 1.28 6.82
C ARG A 423 -20.94 2.18 6.08
N ASP A 424 -21.99 2.55 6.79
CA ASP A 424 -23.10 3.39 6.35
C ASP A 424 -22.58 4.70 5.72
N ARG A 425 -22.10 5.68 6.49
CA ARG A 425 -21.68 7.01 5.96
C ARG A 425 -22.81 7.82 5.30
N LEU A 426 -24.07 7.37 5.26
CA LEU A 426 -25.24 8.12 4.79
C LEU A 426 -25.41 9.48 5.44
N PRO A 427 -25.17 9.67 6.76
CA PRO A 427 -25.28 11.00 7.37
C PRO A 427 -24.42 12.06 6.67
N PHE A 428 -23.31 11.65 6.05
CA PHE A 428 -22.47 12.49 5.21
C PHE A 428 -22.84 12.37 3.72
N MET A 429 -23.04 11.15 3.22
CA MET A 429 -23.30 10.86 1.81
C MET A 429 -24.65 11.38 1.32
N LYS A 430 -25.60 11.70 2.22
CA LYS A 430 -26.86 12.39 1.89
C LYS A 430 -26.66 13.67 1.07
N ASN A 431 -25.50 14.31 1.21
CA ASN A 431 -25.13 15.49 0.43
C ASN A 431 -25.06 15.21 -1.08
N LEU A 432 -24.97 13.95 -1.49
CA LEU A 432 -24.95 13.47 -2.87
C LEU A 432 -26.22 12.71 -3.27
N LEU A 433 -27.30 12.83 -2.47
CA LEU A 433 -28.64 12.34 -2.84
C LEU A 433 -29.47 13.42 -3.56
N LYS A 434 -28.97 14.66 -3.57
CA LYS A 434 -29.51 15.81 -4.30
C LYS A 434 -28.48 16.28 -5.32
N ASP A 435 -28.86 17.22 -6.19
CA ASP A 435 -27.96 17.79 -7.17
C ASP A 435 -26.73 18.42 -6.51
N ASN A 436 -25.56 17.82 -6.77
CA ASN A 436 -24.29 18.20 -6.17
C ASN A 436 -23.14 17.53 -6.94
N PHE A 437 -21.96 18.12 -6.81
CA PHE A 437 -20.70 17.55 -7.30
C PHE A 437 -19.86 17.13 -6.11
N SER A 438 -19.04 16.10 -6.29
CA SER A 438 -18.03 15.70 -5.31
C SER A 438 -16.72 15.46 -6.00
N LEU A 439 -15.69 16.16 -5.52
CA LEU A 439 -14.32 15.80 -5.85
C LEU A 439 -14.02 14.50 -5.13
N VAL A 440 -13.56 13.49 -5.87
CA VAL A 440 -13.18 12.20 -5.29
C VAL A 440 -11.67 12.06 -5.38
N LEU A 441 -11.03 11.87 -4.22
CA LEU A 441 -9.58 11.73 -4.08
C LEU A 441 -9.20 10.45 -3.33
N LYS A 442 -7.94 10.06 -3.46
CA LYS A 442 -7.32 9.08 -2.56
C LYS A 442 -6.25 9.76 -1.72
N ARG A 443 -6.14 9.34 -0.46
CA ARG A 443 -4.93 9.58 0.32
C ARG A 443 -3.89 8.56 -0.13
N SER A 444 -2.97 8.97 -1.00
CA SER A 444 -1.91 8.11 -1.51
C SER A 444 -1.07 7.61 -0.33
N ARG A 445 -1.24 6.35 0.05
CA ARG A 445 -0.36 5.68 1.03
C ARG A 445 0.47 4.55 0.42
N TYR A 446 0.07 4.13 -0.79
CA TYR A 446 0.69 3.10 -1.62
C TYR A 446 0.27 3.41 -3.07
N ILE A 447 1.13 4.04 -3.86
CA ILE A 447 0.84 4.18 -5.29
C ILE A 447 1.41 2.94 -6.01
N LYS A 448 0.52 2.18 -6.68
CA LYS A 448 0.87 1.07 -7.58
C LYS A 448 1.41 1.53 -8.94
N THR A 449 1.37 2.84 -9.17
CA THR A 449 1.61 3.51 -10.43
C THR A 449 2.69 4.55 -10.17
N THR A 450 3.60 4.75 -11.11
CA THR A 450 4.66 5.76 -10.96
C THR A 450 4.10 7.18 -10.98
N GLN A 451 2.86 7.36 -11.46
CA GLN A 451 2.19 8.66 -11.65
C GLN A 451 0.86 8.77 -10.87
N PHE A 452 0.50 10.00 -10.52
CA PHE A 452 -0.73 10.33 -9.79
C PHE A 452 -1.95 10.38 -10.73
N HIS A 453 -2.91 9.48 -10.51
CA HIS A 453 -4.16 9.37 -11.28
C HIS A 453 -5.41 9.42 -10.39
N HIS A 454 -5.29 9.92 -9.16
CA HIS A 454 -6.27 9.65 -8.09
C HIS A 454 -7.29 10.78 -7.91
N VAL A 455 -7.81 11.29 -9.02
CA VAL A 455 -8.76 12.42 -9.06
C VAL A 455 -9.91 12.06 -9.97
N TYR A 456 -11.14 12.14 -9.49
CA TYR A 456 -12.33 11.95 -10.31
C TYR A 456 -13.51 12.76 -9.75
N ILE A 457 -14.62 12.78 -10.48
CA ILE A 457 -15.85 13.48 -10.10
C ILE A 457 -16.97 12.47 -9.83
N ALA A 458 -17.77 12.74 -8.79
CA ALA A 458 -19.00 12.00 -8.52
C ALA A 458 -20.19 12.95 -8.36
N THR A 459 -21.36 12.54 -8.83
CA THR A 459 -22.63 13.25 -8.63
C THR A 459 -23.59 12.49 -7.72
N THR A 460 -23.23 11.28 -7.31
CA THR A 460 -24.06 10.43 -6.45
C THR A 460 -23.20 9.79 -5.35
N ILE A 461 -23.86 9.15 -4.39
CA ILE A 461 -23.18 8.35 -3.37
C ILE A 461 -22.29 7.29 -4.03
N GLY A 462 -21.20 6.89 -3.38
CA GLY A 462 -20.20 6.05 -4.03
C GLY A 462 -19.40 5.16 -3.11
N ASP A 463 -18.75 4.20 -3.76
CA ASP A 463 -18.03 3.11 -3.11
C ASP A 463 -16.73 3.54 -2.45
N MET A 464 -16.42 2.94 -1.30
CA MET A 464 -15.15 3.18 -0.63
C MET A 464 -13.97 2.80 -1.53
N ASN A 465 -14.10 1.81 -2.41
CA ASN A 465 -13.07 1.39 -3.35
C ASN A 465 -13.29 1.93 -4.77
N PHE A 466 -14.02 3.04 -4.92
CA PHE A 466 -14.35 3.66 -6.20
C PHE A 466 -13.14 3.76 -7.14
N MET A 467 -11.99 4.25 -6.65
CA MET A 467 -10.73 4.35 -7.40
C MET A 467 -9.70 3.24 -7.08
N GLY A 468 -10.16 2.05 -6.68
CA GLY A 468 -9.31 0.85 -6.48
C GLY A 468 -8.66 0.73 -5.10
N ASP A 469 -8.91 1.68 -4.23
CA ASP A 469 -8.65 1.64 -2.78
C ASP A 469 -9.51 2.75 -2.14
N ARG A 470 -9.37 2.98 -0.84
CA ARG A 470 -10.13 3.95 -0.06
C ARG A 470 -10.17 5.33 -0.72
N SER A 471 -11.33 5.66 -1.25
CA SER A 471 -11.70 6.88 -1.93
C SER A 471 -12.45 7.79 -0.96
N PHE A 472 -12.19 9.09 -1.04
CA PHE A 472 -12.74 10.14 -0.19
C PHE A 472 -13.48 11.16 -1.04
N PHE A 473 -14.66 11.54 -0.57
CA PHE A 473 -15.60 12.40 -1.24
C PHE A 473 -15.60 13.77 -0.56
N PHE A 474 -15.46 14.81 -1.38
CA PHE A 474 -15.45 16.22 -1.01
C PHE A 474 -16.58 16.93 -1.79
N PRO A 475 -17.85 16.86 -1.30
CA PRO A 475 -18.99 17.51 -1.94
C PRO A 475 -18.77 19.02 -2.09
N LEU A 476 -19.27 19.62 -3.17
CA LEU A 476 -19.22 21.06 -3.40
C LEU A 476 -20.11 21.79 -2.39
N CYS A 477 -21.31 21.26 -2.13
CA CYS A 477 -22.24 21.81 -1.16
C CYS A 477 -22.58 20.84 -0.04
N LEU A 478 -22.94 21.39 1.12
CA LEU A 478 -23.53 20.66 2.25
C LEU A 478 -25.02 21.00 2.36
N TYR A 479 -25.83 19.97 2.61
CA TYR A 479 -27.26 20.06 2.84
C TYR A 479 -27.54 19.84 4.33
N PRO A 480 -28.16 20.82 5.02
CA PRO A 480 -28.42 20.72 6.45
C PRO A 480 -29.47 19.65 6.77
N ASP A 481 -29.38 19.06 7.97
CA ASP A 481 -30.43 18.19 8.49
C ASP A 481 -31.66 19.01 8.87
N LYS A 482 -32.79 18.75 8.20
CA LYS A 482 -34.07 19.42 8.51
C LYS A 482 -34.46 19.28 9.98
N THR A 483 -34.20 18.13 10.60
CA THR A 483 -34.47 17.84 12.02
C THR A 483 -33.64 18.66 13.01
N LYS A 484 -32.47 19.18 12.63
CA LYS A 484 -31.69 20.09 13.48
C LYS A 484 -32.09 21.55 13.32
N ILE A 485 -32.71 21.90 12.19
CA ILE A 485 -33.15 23.27 11.89
C ILE A 485 -34.38 23.64 12.73
N GLU A 486 -35.30 22.70 12.96
CA GLU A 486 -36.52 22.93 13.75
C GLU A 486 -36.24 23.21 15.25
N LEU A 487 -35.06 22.86 15.76
CA LEU A 487 -34.66 23.09 17.16
C LEU A 487 -33.91 24.41 17.40
N LEU A 488 -33.54 25.15 16.34
CA LEU A 488 -32.73 26.36 16.41
C LEU A 488 -33.40 27.52 15.64
N GLU A 489 -34.42 28.08 16.30
CA GLU A 489 -35.07 29.38 16.13
C GLU A 489 -35.51 29.85 14.72
N GLU A 490 -36.77 30.30 14.70
CA GLU A 490 -37.37 31.19 13.71
C GLU A 490 -36.65 32.54 13.70
N LYS A 491 -35.83 32.82 12.66
CA LYS A 491 -35.61 34.13 12.00
C LYS A 491 -34.32 34.14 11.19
N ALA A 492 -34.38 33.51 10.02
CA ALA A 492 -33.69 33.85 8.77
C ALA A 492 -33.91 32.66 7.83
N ALA A 493 -34.32 32.91 6.58
CA ALA A 493 -34.37 31.87 5.55
C ALA A 493 -32.93 31.35 5.34
N LYS A 494 -32.56 30.27 6.03
CA LYS A 494 -31.25 29.64 5.84
C LYS A 494 -31.21 29.05 4.42
N PRO A 495 -30.10 29.22 3.70
CA PRO A 495 -29.99 28.71 2.33
C PRO A 495 -30.16 27.18 2.30
N ASP A 496 -30.84 26.68 1.27
CA ASP A 496 -31.13 25.23 1.08
C ASP A 496 -29.87 24.36 1.00
N ARG A 497 -28.73 24.97 0.66
CA ARG A 497 -27.40 24.36 0.65
C ARG A 497 -26.33 25.42 0.93
N THR A 498 -25.20 25.03 1.52
CA THR A 498 -24.05 25.92 1.75
C THR A 498 -22.79 25.38 1.06
N PRO A 499 -21.89 26.24 0.55
CA PRO A 499 -20.61 25.80 0.00
C PRO A 499 -19.75 25.11 1.06
N ASN A 500 -19.17 23.98 0.70
CA ASN A 500 -18.31 23.17 1.56
C ASN A 500 -16.86 23.66 1.61
N PHE A 501 -16.61 24.95 1.41
CA PHE A 501 -15.27 25.55 1.50
C PHE A 501 -15.05 26.21 2.87
N THR A 502 -13.84 26.11 3.40
CA THR A 502 -13.44 26.80 4.64
C THR A 502 -13.45 28.33 4.43
N PRO A 503 -13.87 29.12 5.43
CA PRO A 503 -13.85 30.58 5.33
C PRO A 503 -12.47 31.14 5.00
N GLU A 504 -11.42 30.54 5.58
CA GLU A 504 -10.03 30.96 5.39
C GLU A 504 -9.58 30.78 3.94
N PHE A 505 -9.95 29.66 3.31
CA PHE A 505 -9.64 29.43 1.89
C PHE A 505 -10.42 30.38 0.97
N LEU A 506 -11.71 30.61 1.24
CA LEU A 506 -12.51 31.55 0.46
C LEU A 506 -11.95 32.98 0.52
N GLN A 507 -11.53 33.41 1.71
CA GLN A 507 -10.88 34.70 1.90
C GLN A 507 -9.57 34.79 1.12
N ALA A 508 -8.74 33.75 1.17
CA ALA A 508 -7.48 33.71 0.43
C ALA A 508 -7.69 33.74 -1.10
N ILE A 509 -8.72 33.06 -1.61
CA ILE A 509 -9.11 33.13 -3.04
C ILE A 509 -9.57 34.54 -3.42
N LYS A 510 -10.40 35.16 -2.58
CA LYS A 510 -10.88 36.53 -2.80
C LYS A 510 -9.74 37.53 -2.85
N GLU A 511 -8.80 37.44 -1.92
CA GLU A 511 -7.60 38.28 -1.87
C GLU A 511 -6.71 38.08 -3.10
N ALA A 512 -6.53 36.82 -3.54
CA ALA A 512 -5.71 36.49 -4.70
C ALA A 512 -6.31 36.98 -6.03
N LEU A 513 -7.64 36.97 -6.15
CA LEU A 513 -8.34 37.33 -7.40
C LEU A 513 -8.87 38.77 -7.44
N GLY A 514 -9.00 39.42 -6.28
CA GLY A 514 -9.66 40.73 -6.15
C GLY A 514 -11.18 40.70 -6.38
N THR A 515 -11.79 39.51 -6.45
CA THR A 515 -13.24 39.31 -6.68
C THR A 515 -13.73 38.01 -6.02
N ASP A 516 -15.05 37.83 -5.95
CA ASP A 516 -15.71 36.67 -5.35
C ASP A 516 -16.16 35.68 -6.44
N PRO A 517 -15.35 34.68 -6.82
CA PRO A 517 -15.78 33.65 -7.76
C PRO A 517 -16.87 32.75 -7.15
N THR A 518 -17.69 32.17 -8.02
CA THR A 518 -18.71 31.20 -7.59
C THR A 518 -18.08 29.91 -7.04
N PRO A 519 -18.76 29.19 -6.14
CA PRO A 519 -18.27 27.90 -5.65
C PRO A 519 -17.93 26.90 -6.77
N GLU A 520 -18.74 26.88 -7.84
CA GLU A 520 -18.52 26.07 -9.03
C GLU A 520 -17.21 26.44 -9.74
N GLU A 521 -16.92 27.73 -9.95
CA GLU A 521 -15.66 28.18 -10.58
C GLU A 521 -14.44 27.79 -9.75
N ILE A 522 -14.50 27.92 -8.43
CA ILE A 522 -13.43 27.47 -7.52
C ILE A 522 -13.23 25.96 -7.65
N PHE A 523 -14.33 25.20 -7.67
CA PHE A 523 -14.29 23.75 -7.81
C PHE A 523 -13.66 23.31 -9.13
N TYR A 524 -14.04 23.93 -10.24
CA TYR A 524 -13.50 23.63 -11.56
C TYR A 524 -12.02 24.00 -11.66
N TYR A 525 -11.60 25.15 -11.10
CA TYR A 525 -10.20 25.51 -10.99
C TYR A 525 -9.39 24.42 -10.25
N ILE A 526 -9.86 23.98 -9.08
CA ILE A 526 -9.23 22.88 -8.32
C ILE A 526 -9.13 21.63 -9.21
N TYR A 527 -10.19 21.29 -9.93
CA TYR A 527 -10.22 20.11 -10.81
C TYR A 527 -9.18 20.21 -11.94
N ALA A 528 -9.07 21.37 -12.59
CA ALA A 528 -8.10 21.61 -13.65
C ALA A 528 -6.66 21.49 -13.16
N VAL A 529 -6.31 22.14 -12.04
CA VAL A 529 -4.95 22.06 -11.47
C VAL A 529 -4.59 20.62 -11.14
N LEU A 530 -5.53 19.87 -10.55
CA LEU A 530 -5.31 18.46 -10.24
C LEU A 530 -5.25 17.56 -11.48
N TYR A 531 -5.59 18.06 -12.68
CA TYR A 531 -5.46 17.37 -13.96
C TYR A 531 -4.24 17.79 -14.79
N SER A 532 -3.53 18.86 -14.40
CA SER A 532 -2.26 19.30 -15.02
C SER A 532 -1.18 18.21 -14.95
N PRO A 533 -0.69 17.68 -16.09
CA PRO A 533 0.46 16.77 -16.13
C PRO A 533 1.72 17.38 -15.51
N THR A 534 1.98 18.66 -15.75
CA THR A 534 3.14 19.38 -15.20
C THR A 534 3.09 19.44 -13.67
N TYR A 535 1.96 19.81 -13.08
CA TYR A 535 1.75 19.79 -11.63
C TYR A 535 1.97 18.38 -11.06
N ARG A 536 1.33 17.37 -11.66
CA ARG A 536 1.40 15.97 -11.20
C ARG A 536 2.83 15.43 -11.22
N LYS A 537 3.61 15.80 -12.24
CA LYS A 537 5.00 15.37 -12.38
C LYS A 537 5.93 16.12 -11.42
N ARG A 538 5.79 17.46 -11.32
CA ARG A 538 6.62 18.31 -10.45
C ARG A 538 6.51 17.92 -8.98
N TYR A 539 5.29 17.62 -8.51
CA TYR A 539 5.03 17.29 -7.11
C TYR A 539 4.79 15.80 -6.88
N GLU A 540 5.28 14.94 -7.77
CA GLU A 540 4.95 13.52 -7.77
C GLU A 540 5.26 12.85 -6.43
N GLU A 541 6.40 13.16 -5.80
CA GLU A 541 6.82 12.56 -4.53
C GLU A 541 5.87 12.90 -3.38
N PHE A 542 5.40 14.15 -3.29
CA PHE A 542 4.45 14.57 -2.27
C PHE A 542 3.05 13.98 -2.51
N LEU A 543 2.65 13.88 -3.78
CA LEU A 543 1.39 13.25 -4.19
C LEU A 543 1.36 11.74 -3.88
N LYS A 544 2.51 11.09 -3.62
CA LYS A 544 2.59 9.68 -3.16
C LYS A 544 2.39 9.51 -1.65
N ILE A 545 2.38 10.60 -0.87
CA ILE A 545 2.45 10.57 0.60
C ILE A 545 1.11 10.94 1.26
N ASP A 546 0.43 11.97 0.75
CA ASP A 546 -0.81 12.48 1.34
C ASP A 546 -1.78 13.02 0.28
N PHE A 547 -2.88 13.63 0.69
CA PHE A 547 -3.78 14.37 -0.19
C PHE A 547 -3.06 15.51 -0.92
N PRO A 548 -3.47 15.83 -2.16
CA PRO A 548 -2.88 16.92 -2.92
C PRO A 548 -3.08 18.27 -2.23
N ARG A 549 -2.18 19.21 -2.55
CA ARG A 549 -2.30 20.62 -2.19
C ARG A 549 -2.48 21.48 -3.43
N VAL A 550 -3.40 22.42 -3.41
CA VAL A 550 -3.75 23.27 -4.55
C VAL A 550 -3.18 24.67 -4.35
N PRO A 551 -2.40 25.21 -5.30
CA PRO A 551 -1.93 26.59 -5.25
C PRO A 551 -3.10 27.57 -5.41
N LEU A 552 -2.99 28.74 -4.78
CA LEU A 552 -3.87 29.86 -5.07
C LEU A 552 -3.65 30.36 -6.51
N PRO A 553 -4.71 30.79 -7.21
CA PRO A 553 -4.58 31.41 -8.52
C PRO A 553 -3.77 32.69 -8.42
N GLN A 554 -2.89 32.94 -9.38
CA GLN A 554 -2.05 34.14 -9.42
C GLN A 554 -2.65 35.27 -10.27
N ASP A 555 -3.58 34.93 -11.14
CA ASP A 555 -4.12 35.80 -12.19
C ASP A 555 -5.58 35.41 -12.45
N TYR A 556 -6.45 36.42 -12.50
CA TYR A 556 -7.88 36.23 -12.74
C TYR A 556 -8.20 35.64 -14.11
N GLU A 557 -7.49 36.04 -15.17
CA GLU A 557 -7.73 35.50 -16.51
C GLU A 557 -7.27 34.04 -16.61
N LYS A 558 -6.13 33.71 -15.98
CA LYS A 558 -5.70 32.30 -15.87
C LYS A 558 -6.67 31.49 -15.03
N PHE A 559 -7.17 32.03 -13.92
CA PHE A 559 -8.20 31.37 -13.11
C PHE A 559 -9.44 31.05 -13.93
N LYS A 560 -9.96 32.02 -14.70
CA LYS A 560 -11.11 31.81 -15.59
C LYS A 560 -10.86 30.73 -16.64
N ASN A 561 -9.72 30.79 -17.31
CA ASN A 561 -9.38 29.80 -18.34
C ASN A 561 -9.23 28.38 -17.73
N LEU A 562 -8.56 28.25 -16.59
CA LEU A 562 -8.43 26.99 -15.88
C LEU A 562 -9.79 26.50 -15.35
N SER A 563 -10.63 27.39 -14.85
CA SER A 563 -12.00 27.06 -14.43
C SER A 563 -12.84 26.55 -15.60
N ALA A 564 -12.76 27.18 -16.78
CA ALA A 564 -13.46 26.73 -17.98
C ALA A 564 -12.99 25.34 -18.43
N LEU A 565 -11.69 25.09 -18.49
CA LEU A 565 -11.13 23.77 -18.82
C LEU A 565 -11.49 22.72 -17.74
N GLY A 566 -11.52 23.12 -16.47
CA GLY A 566 -11.96 22.27 -15.37
C GLY A 566 -13.42 21.87 -15.47
N LYS A 567 -14.28 22.79 -15.92
CA LYS A 567 -15.70 22.51 -16.21
C LYS A 567 -15.82 21.51 -17.36
N GLU A 568 -15.08 21.71 -18.45
CA GLU A 568 -15.05 20.76 -19.57
C GLU A 568 -14.63 19.36 -19.10
N LEU A 569 -13.55 19.25 -18.32
CA LEU A 569 -13.11 17.97 -17.74
C LEU A 569 -14.19 17.32 -16.87
N VAL A 570 -14.89 18.08 -16.03
CA VAL A 570 -16.01 17.57 -15.22
C VAL A 570 -17.12 17.03 -16.11
N GLU A 571 -17.53 17.78 -17.13
CA GLU A 571 -18.58 17.37 -18.07
C GLU A 571 -18.19 16.13 -18.89
N LEU A 572 -16.93 16.01 -19.29
CA LEU A 572 -16.39 14.83 -19.96
C LEU A 572 -16.44 13.59 -19.06
N HIS A 573 -15.99 13.71 -17.81
CA HIS A 573 -15.97 12.58 -16.86
C HIS A 573 -17.35 12.18 -16.34
N LEU A 574 -18.33 13.07 -16.43
CA LEU A 574 -19.74 12.75 -16.20
C LEU A 574 -20.46 12.23 -17.45
N LEU A 575 -19.76 12.17 -18.60
CA LEU A 575 -20.33 11.87 -19.90
C LEU A 575 -21.54 12.76 -20.22
N LYS A 576 -21.45 14.06 -19.92
CA LYS A 576 -22.48 15.07 -20.19
C LYS A 576 -22.05 16.10 -21.23
N HIS A 577 -20.76 16.15 -21.57
CA HIS A 577 -20.26 17.13 -22.53
C HIS A 577 -20.91 16.94 -23.92
N PRO A 578 -21.38 18.02 -24.58
CA PRO A 578 -22.09 17.93 -25.87
C PRO A 578 -21.27 17.25 -26.97
N SER A 579 -19.94 17.39 -26.96
CA SER A 579 -19.07 16.75 -27.96
C SER A 579 -19.15 15.22 -27.93
N LEU A 580 -19.74 14.59 -26.91
CA LEU A 580 -19.81 13.13 -26.80
C LEU A 580 -20.96 12.48 -27.57
N SER A 581 -21.86 13.26 -28.20
CA SER A 581 -23.02 12.74 -28.94
C SER A 581 -22.65 11.95 -30.20
N GLU A 582 -21.59 12.36 -30.89
CA GLU A 582 -21.08 11.71 -32.09
C GLU A 582 -19.70 11.11 -31.82
N THR A 583 -19.39 9.91 -32.32
CA THR A 583 -18.09 9.29 -32.07
C THR A 583 -17.59 8.48 -33.26
N LYS A 584 -16.30 8.66 -33.59
CA LYS A 584 -15.58 7.86 -34.59
C LYS A 584 -15.19 6.47 -34.07
N ILE A 585 -15.38 6.21 -32.77
CA ILE A 585 -15.12 4.89 -32.18
C ILE A 585 -16.16 3.92 -32.75
N GLY A 586 -15.67 2.90 -33.45
CA GLY A 586 -16.51 1.96 -34.20
C GLY A 586 -16.84 0.70 -33.42
N PHE A 587 -17.94 0.07 -33.80
CA PHE A 587 -18.35 -1.27 -33.37
C PHE A 587 -18.82 -2.05 -34.61
N PRO A 588 -17.88 -2.50 -35.47
CA PRO A 588 -18.23 -2.87 -36.86
C PRO A 588 -18.67 -4.33 -37.04
N VAL A 589 -18.42 -5.22 -36.08
CA VAL A 589 -18.64 -6.67 -36.22
C VAL A 589 -19.87 -7.11 -35.42
N SER A 590 -20.86 -7.66 -36.10
CA SER A 590 -22.02 -8.32 -35.48
C SER A 590 -21.62 -9.65 -34.82
N GLY A 591 -22.29 -10.04 -33.74
CA GLY A 591 -21.99 -11.27 -33.02
C GLY A 591 -22.77 -11.38 -31.71
N SER A 592 -22.30 -12.23 -30.79
CA SER A 592 -22.98 -12.53 -29.52
C SER A 592 -23.00 -11.37 -28.53
N ASN A 593 -22.16 -10.37 -28.71
CA ASN A 593 -21.90 -9.28 -27.76
C ASN A 593 -21.43 -9.77 -26.37
N THR A 594 -21.09 -11.04 -26.23
CA THR A 594 -20.63 -11.63 -24.97
C THR A 594 -19.18 -11.28 -24.72
N VAL A 595 -18.86 -10.77 -23.53
CA VAL A 595 -17.48 -10.50 -23.11
C VAL A 595 -16.81 -11.77 -22.59
N GLU A 596 -15.75 -12.22 -23.26
CA GLU A 596 -15.01 -13.43 -22.91
C GLU A 596 -13.59 -13.11 -22.44
N LYS A 597 -12.79 -12.54 -23.35
CA LYS A 597 -11.39 -12.20 -23.15
C LYS A 597 -11.13 -10.83 -23.76
N VAL A 598 -10.67 -9.93 -22.90
CA VAL A 598 -10.34 -8.56 -23.30
C VAL A 598 -8.87 -8.49 -23.70
N SER A 599 -8.59 -8.00 -24.90
CA SER A 599 -7.23 -7.75 -25.41
C SER A 599 -7.20 -6.52 -26.30
N TYR A 600 -6.05 -5.85 -26.33
CA TYR A 600 -5.81 -4.69 -27.19
C TYR A 600 -4.74 -5.02 -28.22
N ASP A 601 -5.02 -4.63 -29.45
CA ASP A 601 -4.10 -4.65 -30.57
C ASP A 601 -3.73 -3.20 -30.92
N GLU A 602 -2.46 -2.86 -30.69
CA GLU A 602 -1.92 -1.51 -30.89
C GLU A 602 -1.77 -1.17 -32.38
N GLU A 603 -1.44 -2.14 -33.23
CA GLU A 603 -1.23 -1.93 -34.66
C GLU A 603 -2.56 -1.58 -35.34
N THR A 604 -3.62 -2.32 -35.00
CA THR A 604 -4.95 -2.09 -35.59
C THR A 604 -5.83 -1.13 -34.78
N ARG A 605 -5.37 -0.71 -33.58
CA ARG A 605 -6.10 0.17 -32.64
C ARG A 605 -7.46 -0.42 -32.25
N ARG A 606 -7.49 -1.73 -31.98
CA ARG A 606 -8.71 -2.50 -31.69
C ARG A 606 -8.69 -3.05 -30.27
N VAL A 607 -9.81 -2.90 -29.57
CA VAL A 607 -10.06 -3.58 -28.29
C VAL A 607 -11.03 -4.72 -28.53
N TYR A 608 -10.50 -5.94 -28.54
CA TYR A 608 -11.28 -7.17 -28.59
C TYR A 608 -11.87 -7.46 -27.21
N PHE A 609 -13.12 -7.89 -27.17
CA PHE A 609 -13.78 -8.37 -25.95
C PHE A 609 -14.21 -9.85 -26.05
N ASN A 610 -14.16 -10.42 -27.26
CA ASN A 610 -14.19 -11.84 -27.55
C ASN A 610 -13.32 -12.13 -28.80
N LYS A 611 -13.39 -13.33 -29.36
CA LYS A 611 -12.55 -13.72 -30.51
C LYS A 611 -12.83 -12.94 -31.80
N GLU A 612 -14.05 -12.45 -31.98
CA GLU A 612 -14.54 -11.93 -33.27
C GLU A 612 -14.82 -10.43 -33.22
N GLN A 613 -15.41 -9.96 -32.13
CA GLN A 613 -15.91 -8.60 -31.98
C GLN A 613 -14.94 -7.70 -31.22
N TYR A 614 -14.90 -6.44 -31.66
CA TYR A 614 -14.00 -5.42 -31.13
C TYR A 614 -14.59 -4.01 -31.26
N PHE A 615 -14.07 -3.10 -30.44
CA PHE A 615 -14.19 -1.66 -30.64
C PHE A 615 -12.99 -1.16 -31.45
N SER A 616 -13.21 -0.34 -32.48
CA SER A 616 -12.15 0.19 -33.35
C SER A 616 -11.87 1.67 -33.12
N GLY A 617 -10.64 2.11 -33.42
CA GLY A 617 -10.23 3.51 -33.33
C GLY A 617 -9.76 3.92 -31.93
N ILE A 618 -9.39 2.96 -31.08
CA ILE A 618 -8.94 3.22 -29.72
C ILE A 618 -7.42 3.39 -29.73
N LEU A 619 -6.96 4.61 -29.50
CA LEU A 619 -5.53 4.92 -29.37
C LEU A 619 -4.93 4.27 -28.12
N LYS A 620 -3.63 3.96 -28.16
CA LYS A 620 -2.92 3.36 -27.03
C LYS A 620 -3.05 4.19 -25.76
N ALA A 621 -2.87 5.51 -25.86
CA ALA A 621 -2.99 6.42 -24.73
C ALA A 621 -4.39 6.38 -24.09
N VAL A 622 -5.46 6.20 -24.88
CA VAL A 622 -6.83 6.04 -24.38
C VAL A 622 -7.02 4.68 -23.73
N TRP A 623 -6.49 3.62 -24.34
CA TRP A 623 -6.55 2.27 -23.79
C TRP A 623 -5.83 2.17 -22.44
N GLU A 624 -4.61 2.71 -22.35
CA GLU A 624 -3.75 2.67 -21.18
C GLU A 624 -4.12 3.70 -20.11
N TYR A 625 -5.05 4.62 -20.40
CA TYR A 625 -5.44 5.68 -19.47
C TYR A 625 -5.95 5.12 -18.15
N GLN A 626 -5.43 5.68 -17.04
CA GLN A 626 -5.73 5.22 -15.69
C GLN A 626 -6.45 6.29 -14.88
N ILE A 627 -7.43 5.85 -14.10
CA ILE A 627 -8.05 6.62 -13.04
C ILE A 627 -8.04 5.76 -11.77
N GLY A 628 -7.48 6.31 -10.69
CA GLY A 628 -7.27 5.52 -9.49
C GLY A 628 -6.23 4.42 -9.74
N GLY A 629 -6.58 3.19 -9.36
CA GLY A 629 -5.80 1.98 -9.67
C GLY A 629 -6.32 1.21 -10.88
N TYR A 630 -7.16 1.80 -11.72
CA TYR A 630 -7.79 1.11 -12.84
C TYR A 630 -7.37 1.69 -14.18
N GLN A 631 -6.96 0.82 -15.10
CA GLN A 631 -7.05 1.08 -16.53
C GLN A 631 -8.53 0.99 -16.93
N VAL A 632 -9.19 2.13 -17.03
CA VAL A 632 -10.67 2.22 -16.97
C VAL A 632 -11.36 1.52 -18.14
N MET A 633 -10.80 1.66 -19.35
CA MET A 633 -11.29 0.99 -20.56
C MET A 633 -11.27 -0.55 -20.42
N ALA A 634 -10.18 -1.09 -19.87
CA ALA A 634 -10.06 -2.53 -19.64
C ALA A 634 -10.96 -3.00 -18.49
N LYS A 635 -11.05 -2.21 -17.41
CA LYS A 635 -11.84 -2.55 -16.21
C LYS A 635 -13.32 -2.68 -16.54
N TYR A 636 -13.87 -1.75 -17.32
CA TYR A 636 -15.29 -1.73 -17.68
C TYR A 636 -15.75 -3.02 -18.37
N LEU A 637 -14.97 -3.51 -19.35
CA LEU A 637 -15.25 -4.76 -20.04
C LEU A 637 -15.00 -5.99 -19.15
N LYS A 638 -13.89 -6.01 -18.41
CA LYS A 638 -13.56 -7.14 -17.51
C LYS A 638 -14.63 -7.39 -16.45
N ASP A 639 -15.29 -6.34 -15.97
CA ASP A 639 -16.40 -6.45 -15.01
C ASP A 639 -17.69 -7.02 -15.60
N ARG A 640 -17.77 -7.09 -16.93
CA ARG A 640 -18.88 -7.65 -17.70
C ARG A 640 -18.54 -9.02 -18.29
N LYS A 641 -17.44 -9.65 -17.84
CA LYS A 641 -17.04 -10.98 -18.31
C LYS A 641 -18.19 -11.98 -18.11
N LYS A 642 -18.47 -12.77 -19.16
CA LYS A 642 -19.59 -13.72 -19.30
C LYS A 642 -20.98 -13.08 -19.38
N ARG A 643 -21.07 -11.78 -19.65
CA ARG A 643 -22.34 -11.09 -19.95
C ARG A 643 -22.34 -10.60 -21.39
N GLU A 644 -23.52 -10.48 -21.94
CA GLU A 644 -23.80 -9.77 -23.18
C GLU A 644 -23.84 -8.26 -22.90
N LEU A 645 -23.20 -7.47 -23.76
CA LEU A 645 -23.27 -6.02 -23.71
C LEU A 645 -24.60 -5.54 -24.30
N SER A 646 -25.32 -4.70 -23.57
CA SER A 646 -26.50 -4.01 -24.12
C SER A 646 -26.10 -2.91 -25.11
N LEU A 647 -27.05 -2.44 -25.93
CA LEU A 647 -26.82 -1.28 -26.80
C LEU A 647 -26.38 -0.04 -26.01
N GLU A 648 -26.96 0.16 -24.82
CA GLU A 648 -26.58 1.26 -23.92
C GLU A 648 -25.15 1.10 -23.42
N GLU A 649 -24.72 -0.12 -23.06
CA GLU A 649 -23.34 -0.37 -22.60
C GLU A 649 -22.32 -0.23 -23.74
N ILE A 650 -22.67 -0.62 -24.96
CA ILE A 650 -21.85 -0.42 -26.16
C ILE A 650 -21.67 1.08 -26.41
N GLU A 651 -22.76 1.86 -26.41
CA GLU A 651 -22.69 3.30 -26.62
C GLU A 651 -21.95 4.01 -25.49
N HIS A 652 -22.21 3.62 -24.24
CA HIS A 652 -21.49 4.12 -23.08
C HIS A 652 -19.98 3.90 -23.20
N TYR A 653 -19.55 2.72 -23.64
CA TYR A 653 -18.13 2.42 -23.87
C TYR A 653 -17.51 3.31 -24.95
N ARG A 654 -18.24 3.56 -26.05
CA ARG A 654 -17.79 4.45 -27.13
C ARG A 654 -17.68 5.90 -26.66
N ARG A 655 -18.63 6.37 -25.85
CA ARG A 655 -18.62 7.71 -25.26
C ARG A 655 -17.49 7.87 -24.24
N MET A 656 -17.25 6.85 -23.42
CA MET A 656 -16.11 6.80 -22.49
C MET A 656 -14.78 6.91 -23.24
N ALA A 657 -14.60 6.15 -24.32
CA ALA A 657 -13.38 6.23 -25.15
C ALA A 657 -13.15 7.65 -25.69
N LYS A 658 -14.21 8.30 -26.21
CA LYS A 658 -14.15 9.68 -26.70
C LYS A 658 -13.88 10.69 -25.58
N ALA A 659 -14.51 10.53 -24.43
CA ALA A 659 -14.30 11.39 -23.28
C ALA A 659 -12.84 11.35 -22.82
N ILE A 660 -12.26 10.16 -22.70
CA ILE A 660 -10.84 9.99 -22.33
C ILE A 660 -9.92 10.61 -23.38
N ALA A 661 -10.20 10.43 -24.67
CA ALA A 661 -9.42 11.05 -25.73
C ALA A 661 -9.40 12.58 -25.59
N ARG A 662 -10.57 13.21 -25.39
CA ARG A 662 -10.67 14.66 -25.17
C ARG A 662 -10.04 15.07 -23.84
N THR A 663 -10.17 14.29 -22.77
CA THR A 663 -9.49 14.55 -21.49
C THR A 663 -7.98 14.69 -21.70
N ILE A 664 -7.36 13.81 -22.49
CA ILE A 664 -5.91 13.88 -22.76
C ILE A 664 -5.53 15.19 -23.46
N GLU A 665 -6.36 15.66 -24.40
CA GLU A 665 -6.15 16.96 -25.07
C GLU A 665 -6.31 18.13 -24.10
N VAL A 666 -7.39 18.14 -23.31
CA VAL A 666 -7.65 19.20 -22.32
C VAL A 666 -6.56 19.26 -21.25
N GLN A 667 -5.94 18.13 -20.90
CA GLN A 667 -4.78 18.14 -20.01
C GLN A 667 -3.58 18.92 -20.58
N VAL A 668 -3.37 18.88 -21.90
CA VAL A 668 -2.34 19.67 -22.57
C VAL A 668 -2.73 21.16 -22.53
N GLU A 669 -3.98 21.49 -22.85
CA GLU A 669 -4.50 22.87 -22.79
C GLU A 669 -4.38 23.46 -21.37
N VAL A 670 -4.68 22.67 -20.34
CA VAL A 670 -4.49 23.04 -18.93
C VAL A 670 -3.03 23.38 -18.66
N ASP A 671 -2.07 22.57 -19.12
CA ASP A 671 -0.64 22.84 -18.92
C ASP A 671 -0.15 24.09 -19.67
N GLU A 672 -0.74 24.42 -20.82
CA GLU A 672 -0.41 25.64 -21.55
C GLU A 672 -0.83 26.91 -20.81
N VAL A 673 -1.95 26.85 -20.08
CA VAL A 673 -2.44 27.95 -19.23
C VAL A 673 -1.72 27.95 -17.88
N PHE A 674 -1.57 26.79 -17.24
CA PHE A 674 -0.98 26.64 -15.91
C PHE A 674 0.54 26.86 -15.92
N GLY A 675 1.25 26.33 -16.90
CA GLY A 675 2.72 26.38 -16.99
C GLY A 675 3.29 27.77 -17.29
N LYS A 676 2.50 28.66 -17.91
CA LYS A 676 2.87 30.07 -18.14
C LYS A 676 2.76 30.86 -16.83
N GLY A 677 3.70 30.70 -15.90
CA GLY A 677 3.80 31.50 -14.68
C GLY A 677 4.41 30.78 -13.47
N TYR A 678 4.25 29.46 -13.37
CA TYR A 678 4.87 28.64 -12.31
C TYR A 678 6.29 28.17 -12.64
N CYS A 679 6.77 28.40 -13.87
CA CYS A 679 8.16 28.14 -14.26
C CYS A 679 9.04 29.37 -14.06
N SER A 680 9.58 29.56 -12.85
CA SER A 680 10.78 30.37 -12.66
C SER A 680 12.05 29.52 -12.96
N GLU A 681 12.81 30.01 -13.94
CA GLU A 681 14.25 29.84 -14.23
C GLU A 681 14.98 28.48 -14.31
N GLN A 682 14.41 27.29 -14.03
CA GLN A 682 15.16 26.02 -14.18
C GLN A 682 14.69 25.03 -15.27
N SER A 683 13.61 25.32 -16.01
CA SER A 683 13.03 24.35 -16.97
C SER A 683 13.49 24.49 -18.43
N GLN A 684 14.68 25.02 -18.72
CA GLN A 684 15.21 25.02 -20.10
C GLN A 684 15.62 23.61 -20.60
N ARG A 685 15.67 22.59 -19.74
CA ARG A 685 16.00 21.20 -20.15
C ARG A 685 14.82 20.33 -20.60
N PHE A 686 13.57 20.78 -20.49
CA PHE A 686 12.39 19.92 -20.70
C PHE A 686 11.64 20.13 -22.04
N ARG A 687 12.25 20.82 -23.02
CA ARG A 687 11.62 21.06 -24.34
C ARG A 687 11.69 19.89 -25.33
N PHE A 688 12.37 18.79 -25.01
CA PHE A 688 12.49 17.64 -25.93
C PHE A 688 11.44 16.56 -25.63
N LEU A 689 10.18 16.83 -25.99
CA LEU A 689 9.17 15.79 -26.28
C LEU A 689 7.99 16.37 -27.10
N ARG A 690 8.22 17.44 -27.86
CA ARG A 690 7.26 17.98 -28.84
C ARG A 690 7.62 17.47 -30.24
N ALA A 691 6.89 16.47 -30.73
CA ALA A 691 6.55 16.31 -32.15
C ALA A 691 5.62 15.11 -32.35
N GLN A 692 4.30 15.35 -32.39
CA GLN A 692 3.50 15.10 -33.60
C GLN A 692 2.12 15.73 -33.42
N PRO A 693 1.63 16.54 -34.37
CA PRO A 693 0.32 17.17 -34.26
C PRO A 693 -0.79 16.12 -34.36
N LEU A 694 -1.71 16.14 -33.39
CA LEU A 694 -3.03 15.53 -33.52
C LEU A 694 -3.78 16.28 -34.63
N LEU A 695 -3.90 15.65 -35.80
CA LEU A 695 -4.81 16.07 -36.87
C LEU A 695 -5.77 14.91 -37.18
N LEU A 696 -7.04 15.16 -36.83
CA LEU A 696 -8.33 14.59 -37.29
C LEU A 696 -8.87 13.26 -36.76
#